data_AF-A0A098LDM1-F1
#
_entry.id   AF-A0A098LDM1-F1
#
_cell.length_a   1.000
_cell.length_b   1.000
_cell.length_c   1.000
_cell.angle_alpha   90.00
_cell.angle_beta   90.00
_cell.angle_gamma   90.00
#
_symmetry.space_group_name_H-M   'P 1'
#
loop_
_entity.id
_entity.type
_entity.pdbx_description
1 polymer ?
#
loop_
_entity_poly.entity_id
_entity_poly.type
_entity_poly.pdbx_seq_one_letter_code
_entity_poly.pdbx_strand_id
1 'polypeptide(L)'
;MLAKLEELKNSLEGEFFTDLTMRTLYATDASVYRELPLAVARPKSESDIKKLITFANQHKTSIIPRTAGTSLAGQVVGKGIVVDVSFHWTKVLEINKAEKWVRVQPGVNLDELNKILEPHGLFFAPETSTSNRCMIGGMVGNNSCGSHSVIYGTTRDHTLELKTILSDGSDAVFKSVTLDEFEAKAKGSSLESKVYKHIKTILSDPANAEEIRKEFPKPSIRRRNTGYAIDELLESQPFTSGKPAFNMCKLLAGSEGTLAFTTEIKLNLVDVPPKHKAVVAVHMNTIDESTRANLIALKYNPGAVELIDDIILQCTKHNIEQTKNRFFVQGDPGALLVVEFARDSKEEIEKLATDMEAEMRANGYGYYFPILHGADVNKVWSLRKAGLGLLANVPGDPKAVACIEDTAVAVEDQPEFIKEFQQILDKHNKSCVFYAHIGDGEIHLRPILDLKKEEDRQMFFTITDEVADLVKKFKGSLSGEHGDGRVRGEFVKKMIGEKNYNMIVELKHVWDPNNIFNPGKIVHTPKMNESLRYESNQTTNQFDTVFDFSESQGILRLAEQCNGSGDCRKSHVIGGTMCPSFMATRSEKETTRARANILREFLTRSPKKNKFAHDEIYEVMDLCLSCKGCKSECPSNVDVAKMKAEFLQQYYDEKGVPFRAMMIANFAKANSIVSNFSGLSNFVMKNSLTGGLMKKVLGMSSKRPLPLLSPVTLRKWAGKNKEALQAKGNKKGKVFLFCDEYTNYNESEIGIKAIGLLTKLGYEVEIPEHLESARTYMSKGLIREAQKIARKNIDMLKDKVSKEHPMLGIEPSAILSFRDEYPALASPEQKQAAEILAKNSLLIDEFLAREAEAGRIDASAFKKEAKQIKLHGHCHQKALSSVSYTQKILTLPSNYKVEVIPSGCCGMAGSFGYEEEHYEVSMKVGELVLFPAVRKASDETIIAAPGTSCRHQIKDGTGKSAKHPVEILFEALV
;
A
#
# COMPACT_ATOMS: atom_id res chain seq x y z
N MET A 1 29.91 -17.25 15.62
CA MET A 1 28.94 -16.82 14.58
C MET A 1 29.12 -15.36 14.18
N LEU A 2 29.07 -14.39 15.10
CA LEU A 2 29.20 -12.95 14.77
C LEU A 2 30.44 -12.59 13.92
N ALA A 3 31.63 -13.07 14.29
CA ALA A 3 32.84 -12.84 13.49
C ALA A 3 32.74 -13.40 12.05
N LYS A 4 32.02 -14.51 11.86
CA LYS A 4 31.79 -15.12 10.55
C LYS A 4 30.79 -14.34 9.71
N LEU A 5 29.77 -13.75 10.36
CA LEU A 5 28.84 -12.84 9.67
C LEU A 5 29.54 -11.55 9.22
N GLU A 6 30.50 -11.04 10.00
CA GLU A 6 31.28 -9.87 9.60
C GLU A 6 32.25 -10.19 8.44
N GLU A 7 32.88 -11.37 8.47
CA GLU A 7 33.68 -11.87 7.34
C GLU A 7 32.85 -11.98 6.06
N LEU A 8 31.65 -12.57 6.15
CA LEU A 8 30.71 -12.66 5.04
C LEU A 8 30.32 -11.26 4.53
N LYS A 9 29.93 -10.35 5.42
CA LYS A 9 29.57 -8.96 5.08
C LYS A 9 30.66 -8.26 4.28
N ASN A 10 31.92 -8.40 4.68
CA ASN A 10 33.06 -7.79 3.99
C ASN A 10 33.37 -8.45 2.63
N SER A 11 32.87 -9.66 2.38
CA SER A 11 33.06 -10.38 1.13
C SER A 11 31.99 -10.09 0.06
N LEU A 12 30.85 -9.48 0.44
CA LEU A 12 29.73 -9.21 -0.46
C LEU A 12 29.85 -7.83 -1.11
N GLU A 13 29.42 -7.72 -2.37
CA GLU A 13 29.30 -6.43 -3.07
C GLU A 13 28.03 -5.68 -2.63
N GLY A 14 26.99 -6.45 -2.29
CA GLY A 14 25.71 -6.00 -1.76
C GLY A 14 25.74 -5.57 -0.29
N GLU A 15 24.57 -5.24 0.24
CA GLU A 15 24.42 -4.82 1.64
C GLU A 15 24.15 -6.04 2.54
N PHE A 16 24.70 -6.03 3.76
CA PHE A 16 24.48 -7.09 4.75
C PHE A 16 24.27 -6.50 6.14
N PHE A 17 23.15 -6.85 6.77
CA PHE A 17 22.65 -6.25 7.99
C PHE A 17 22.51 -7.29 9.10
N THR A 18 23.08 -6.99 10.25
CA THR A 18 22.97 -7.79 11.49
C THR A 18 22.34 -7.02 12.64
N ASP A 19 22.03 -5.73 12.43
CA ASP A 19 21.41 -4.86 13.42
C ASP A 19 19.96 -5.28 13.73
N LEU A 20 19.47 -4.87 14.90
CA LEU A 20 18.16 -5.26 15.39
C LEU A 20 17.03 -4.65 14.55
N THR A 21 17.18 -3.40 14.09
CA THR A 21 16.17 -2.71 13.26
C THR A 21 15.89 -3.54 12.01
N MET A 22 16.90 -3.79 11.18
CA MET A 22 16.73 -4.53 9.93
C MET A 22 16.25 -5.96 10.17
N ARG A 23 16.78 -6.67 11.16
CA ARG A 23 16.30 -8.03 11.47
C ARG A 23 14.83 -8.03 11.88
N THR A 24 14.39 -7.05 12.67
CA THR A 24 12.98 -6.93 13.09
C THR A 24 12.07 -6.60 11.92
N LEU A 25 12.49 -5.72 11.01
CA LEU A 25 11.72 -5.38 9.81
C LEU A 25 11.46 -6.58 8.90
N TYR A 26 12.42 -7.50 8.82
CA TYR A 26 12.35 -8.71 8.00
C TYR A 26 11.88 -9.95 8.78
N ALA A 27 11.56 -9.81 10.07
CA ALA A 27 11.02 -10.89 10.90
C ALA A 27 9.57 -11.26 10.57
N THR A 28 8.89 -10.44 9.76
CA THR A 28 7.49 -10.63 9.37
C THR A 28 7.32 -10.45 7.85
N ASP A 29 6.24 -11.01 7.32
CA ASP A 29 5.63 -10.66 6.02
C ASP A 29 4.23 -10.08 6.23
N ALA A 30 3.21 -10.48 5.48
CA ALA A 30 1.82 -10.10 5.71
C ALA A 30 1.00 -11.19 6.44
N SER A 31 1.62 -12.33 6.79
CA SER A 31 1.02 -13.44 7.54
C SER A 31 0.92 -13.20 9.04
N VAL A 32 0.29 -14.09 9.79
CA VAL A 32 0.21 -14.02 11.26
C VAL A 32 1.52 -14.36 11.98
N TYR A 33 2.60 -14.70 11.27
CA TYR A 33 3.85 -15.19 11.87
C TYR A 33 4.91 -14.10 12.10
N ARG A 34 5.81 -14.39 13.05
CA ARG A 34 7.01 -13.61 13.34
C ARG A 34 8.15 -14.54 13.75
N GLU A 35 9.31 -14.36 13.15
CA GLU A 35 10.54 -15.03 13.59
C GLU A 35 11.75 -14.18 13.21
N LEU A 36 12.64 -13.93 14.19
CA LEU A 36 13.77 -13.03 14.00
C LEU A 36 14.86 -13.75 13.15
N PRO A 37 15.21 -13.22 11.95
CA PRO A 37 16.25 -13.82 11.13
C PRO A 37 17.64 -13.64 11.74
N LEU A 38 18.59 -14.45 11.29
CA LEU A 38 20.00 -14.34 11.66
C LEU A 38 20.60 -13.03 11.14
N ALA A 39 20.31 -12.70 9.88
CA ALA A 39 20.78 -11.51 9.19
C ALA A 39 19.88 -11.22 7.97
N VAL A 40 20.07 -10.05 7.35
CA VAL A 40 19.43 -9.68 6.08
C VAL A 40 20.51 -9.31 5.07
N ALA A 41 20.46 -9.89 3.88
CA ALA A 41 21.36 -9.61 2.77
C ALA A 41 20.59 -9.02 1.58
N ARG A 42 21.17 -8.03 0.92
CA ARG A 42 20.69 -7.47 -0.36
C ARG A 42 21.80 -7.62 -1.40
N PRO A 43 21.88 -8.79 -2.07
CA PRO A 43 22.97 -9.10 -2.99
C PRO A 43 22.91 -8.22 -4.24
N LYS A 44 24.07 -7.84 -4.79
CA LYS A 44 24.17 -7.10 -6.06
C LYS A 44 24.49 -7.97 -7.27
N SER A 45 25.09 -9.14 -7.04
CA SER A 45 25.59 -10.02 -8.10
C SER A 45 25.26 -11.49 -7.85
N GLU A 46 25.33 -12.33 -8.88
CA GLU A 46 25.21 -13.79 -8.73
C GLU A 46 26.31 -14.34 -7.80
N SER A 47 27.49 -13.70 -7.78
CA SER A 47 28.59 -14.04 -6.88
C SER A 47 28.20 -13.89 -5.42
N ASP A 48 27.50 -12.81 -5.05
CA ASP A 48 26.99 -12.61 -3.69
C ASP A 48 26.04 -13.75 -3.28
N ILE A 49 25.13 -14.16 -4.17
CA ILE A 49 24.19 -15.25 -3.91
C ILE A 49 24.94 -16.58 -3.71
N LYS A 50 25.93 -16.88 -4.55
CA LYS A 50 26.78 -18.07 -4.42
C LYS A 50 27.60 -18.07 -3.11
N LYS A 51 28.11 -16.92 -2.68
CA LYS A 51 28.78 -16.76 -1.38
C LYS A 51 27.83 -17.02 -0.21
N LEU A 52 26.60 -16.53 -0.29
CA LEU A 52 25.55 -16.78 0.72
C LEU A 52 25.18 -18.26 0.80
N ILE A 53 25.04 -18.94 -0.33
CA ILE A 53 24.78 -20.40 -0.42
C ILE A 53 25.94 -21.18 0.18
N THR A 54 27.18 -20.82 -0.18
CA THR A 54 28.39 -21.45 0.35
C THR A 54 28.47 -21.29 1.87
N PHE A 55 28.21 -20.08 2.37
CA PHE A 55 28.17 -19.79 3.80
C PHE A 55 27.10 -20.61 4.52
N ALA A 56 25.89 -20.72 3.95
CA ALA A 56 24.79 -21.50 4.51
C ALA A 56 25.16 -22.98 4.68
N ASN A 57 25.74 -23.57 3.64
CA ASN A 57 26.26 -24.94 3.68
C ASN A 57 27.36 -25.13 4.73
N GLN A 58 28.37 -24.26 4.74
CA GLN A 58 29.53 -24.38 5.64
C GLN A 58 29.15 -24.22 7.11
N HIS A 59 28.19 -23.34 7.42
CA HIS A 59 27.83 -22.98 8.78
C HIS A 59 26.50 -23.57 9.26
N LYS A 60 25.91 -24.50 8.49
CA LYS A 60 24.64 -25.16 8.82
C LYS A 60 23.54 -24.17 9.17
N THR A 61 23.44 -23.12 8.35
CA THR A 61 22.34 -22.15 8.41
C THR A 61 21.56 -22.19 7.10
N SER A 62 20.54 -21.37 6.96
CA SER A 62 19.68 -21.33 5.77
C SER A 62 19.59 -19.95 5.18
N ILE A 63 19.17 -19.88 3.92
CA ILE A 63 18.79 -18.65 3.26
C ILE A 63 17.29 -18.66 2.95
N ILE A 64 16.68 -17.49 3.01
CA ILE A 64 15.26 -17.27 2.77
C ILE A 64 15.14 -16.28 1.61
N PRO A 65 14.90 -16.75 0.37
CA PRO A 65 14.70 -15.87 -0.77
C PRO A 65 13.49 -14.96 -0.52
N ARG A 66 13.65 -13.65 -0.74
CA ARG A 66 12.59 -12.67 -0.51
C ARG A 66 12.59 -11.61 -1.60
N THR A 67 11.40 -11.24 -2.03
CA THR A 67 11.15 -10.05 -2.86
C THR A 67 10.45 -8.98 -2.01
N ALA A 68 9.22 -8.58 -2.35
CA ALA A 68 8.50 -7.52 -1.63
C ALA A 68 8.02 -7.96 -0.22
N GLY A 69 7.95 -9.25 0.08
CA GLY A 69 7.47 -9.77 1.36
C GLY A 69 5.99 -9.43 1.61
N THR A 70 5.14 -9.66 0.60
CA THR A 70 3.69 -9.42 0.64
C THR A 70 2.89 -10.70 0.91
N SER A 71 3.56 -11.80 1.24
CA SER A 71 2.92 -13.12 1.35
C SER A 71 2.08 -13.24 2.63
N LEU A 72 1.00 -14.02 2.54
CA LEU A 72 0.02 -14.21 3.62
C LEU A 72 0.23 -15.52 4.39
N ALA A 73 1.03 -16.45 3.87
CA ALA A 73 1.20 -17.77 4.45
C ALA A 73 2.50 -17.94 5.27
N GLY A 74 3.32 -16.89 5.44
CA GLY A 74 4.55 -16.98 6.23
C GLY A 74 5.75 -17.53 5.45
N GLN A 75 5.72 -17.47 4.12
CA GLN A 75 6.77 -18.02 3.24
C GLN A 75 8.16 -17.47 3.55
N VAL A 76 8.25 -16.18 3.92
CA VAL A 76 9.54 -15.49 4.08
C VAL A 76 9.85 -15.14 5.54
N VAL A 77 9.25 -15.88 6.48
CA VAL A 77 9.47 -15.77 7.93
C VAL A 77 10.30 -16.96 8.41
N GLY A 78 11.48 -16.72 8.98
CA GLY A 78 12.34 -17.78 9.51
C GLY A 78 13.64 -17.28 10.14
N LYS A 79 14.36 -18.20 10.81
CA LYS A 79 15.63 -17.95 11.54
C LYS A 79 16.88 -17.78 10.67
N GLY A 80 16.81 -18.07 9.37
CA GLY A 80 17.95 -18.02 8.44
C GLY A 80 18.40 -16.60 8.08
N ILE A 81 19.22 -16.49 7.03
CA ILE A 81 19.59 -15.22 6.40
C ILE A 81 18.52 -14.88 5.36
N VAL A 82 17.81 -13.77 5.53
CA VAL A 82 16.85 -13.30 4.53
C VAL A 82 17.61 -12.67 3.37
N VAL A 83 17.39 -13.14 2.15
CA VAL A 83 18.07 -12.66 0.94
C VAL A 83 17.07 -11.87 0.10
N ASP A 84 17.10 -10.55 0.26
CA ASP A 84 16.18 -9.62 -0.38
C ASP A 84 16.72 -9.13 -1.74
N VAL A 85 16.12 -9.63 -2.82
CA VAL A 85 16.47 -9.26 -4.20
C VAL A 85 15.63 -8.09 -4.74
N SER A 86 14.71 -7.53 -3.94
CA SER A 86 13.79 -6.47 -4.37
C SER A 86 14.45 -5.12 -4.65
N PHE A 87 15.73 -4.96 -4.32
CA PHE A 87 16.45 -3.69 -4.45
C PHE A 87 17.34 -3.62 -5.68
N HIS A 88 18.15 -4.66 -5.96
CA HIS A 88 19.14 -4.65 -7.04
C HIS A 88 18.73 -5.46 -8.28
N TRP A 89 17.76 -6.38 -8.16
CA TRP A 89 17.38 -7.33 -9.21
C TRP A 89 16.05 -6.96 -9.86
N THR A 90 15.93 -5.72 -10.31
CA THR A 90 14.65 -5.14 -10.75
C THR A 90 14.63 -4.79 -12.24
N LYS A 91 15.49 -5.41 -13.06
CA LYS A 91 15.59 -5.10 -14.50
C LYS A 91 14.69 -5.99 -15.35
N VAL A 92 14.03 -5.37 -16.33
CA VAL A 92 13.54 -6.07 -17.53
C VAL A 92 14.74 -6.26 -18.46
N LEU A 93 15.08 -7.51 -18.76
CA LEU A 93 16.29 -7.88 -19.49
C LEU A 93 16.04 -7.89 -21.00
N GLU A 94 14.90 -8.40 -21.44
CA GLU A 94 14.57 -8.56 -22.86
C GLU A 94 13.06 -8.63 -23.08
N ILE A 95 12.56 -8.05 -24.17
CA ILE A 95 11.16 -8.14 -24.61
C ILE A 95 11.15 -8.61 -26.07
N ASN A 96 10.51 -9.75 -26.33
CA ASN A 96 10.29 -10.26 -27.68
C ASN A 96 8.80 -10.16 -28.03
N LYS A 97 8.48 -9.22 -28.92
CA LYS A 97 7.09 -8.95 -29.33
C LYS A 97 6.57 -9.98 -30.32
N ALA A 98 7.44 -10.49 -31.20
CA ALA A 98 7.05 -11.42 -32.25
C ALA A 98 6.66 -12.78 -31.67
N GLU A 99 7.45 -13.26 -30.70
CA GLU A 99 7.20 -14.51 -29.99
C GLU A 99 6.40 -14.32 -28.68
N LYS A 100 5.99 -13.09 -28.38
CA LYS A 100 5.21 -12.70 -27.19
C LYS A 100 5.79 -13.24 -25.87
N TRP A 101 7.02 -12.85 -25.53
CA TRP A 101 7.61 -13.16 -24.22
C TRP A 101 8.49 -12.04 -23.68
N VAL A 102 8.71 -12.07 -22.36
CA VAL A 102 9.61 -11.16 -21.64
C VAL A 102 10.58 -11.94 -20.75
N ARG A 103 11.82 -11.47 -20.64
CA ARG A 103 12.81 -11.94 -19.67
C ARG A 103 13.04 -10.87 -18.62
N VAL A 104 12.92 -11.22 -17.35
CA VAL A 104 12.99 -10.29 -16.21
C VAL A 104 13.82 -10.86 -15.08
N GLN A 105 14.38 -9.97 -14.26
CA GLN A 105 14.91 -10.32 -12.94
C GLN A 105 13.77 -10.47 -11.91
N PRO A 106 13.96 -11.24 -10.83
CA PRO A 106 12.90 -11.60 -9.88
C PRO A 106 12.28 -10.41 -9.12
N GLY A 107 13.01 -9.28 -9.00
CA GLY A 107 12.56 -8.07 -8.31
C GLY A 107 11.76 -7.09 -9.18
N VAL A 108 11.44 -7.43 -10.44
CA VAL A 108 10.56 -6.60 -11.28
C VAL A 108 9.14 -6.57 -10.70
N ASN A 109 8.56 -5.37 -10.58
CA ASN A 109 7.18 -5.19 -10.15
C ASN A 109 6.20 -5.48 -11.31
N LEU A 110 5.06 -6.11 -11.00
CA LEU A 110 4.05 -6.50 -12.00
C LEU A 110 3.45 -5.30 -12.75
N ASP A 111 2.89 -4.32 -12.05
CA ASP A 111 2.26 -3.17 -12.73
C ASP A 111 3.29 -2.32 -13.49
N GLU A 112 4.50 -2.18 -12.97
CA GLU A 112 5.60 -1.50 -13.70
C GLU A 112 5.97 -2.26 -14.98
N LEU A 113 6.04 -3.59 -14.94
CA LEU A 113 6.26 -4.41 -16.12
C LEU A 113 5.14 -4.18 -17.15
N ASN A 114 3.88 -4.23 -16.73
CA ASN A 114 2.75 -4.05 -17.64
C ASN A 114 2.70 -2.63 -18.24
N LYS A 115 3.12 -1.59 -17.51
CA LYS A 115 3.32 -0.23 -18.08
C LYS A 115 4.41 -0.18 -19.16
N ILE A 116 5.47 -0.97 -19.01
CA ILE A 116 6.54 -1.07 -20.03
C ILE A 116 6.03 -1.82 -21.28
N LEU A 117 5.15 -2.81 -21.10
CA LEU A 117 4.63 -3.64 -22.19
C LEU A 117 3.44 -2.99 -22.94
N GLU A 118 2.70 -2.07 -22.30
CA GLU A 118 1.51 -1.41 -22.87
C GLU A 118 1.72 -0.82 -24.28
N PRO A 119 2.84 -0.11 -24.60
CA PRO A 119 3.09 0.40 -25.96
C PRO A 119 3.30 -0.69 -27.02
N HIS A 120 3.34 -1.96 -26.64
CA HIS A 120 3.50 -3.12 -27.52
C HIS A 120 2.19 -3.88 -27.73
N GLY A 121 1.08 -3.44 -27.11
CA GLY A 121 -0.20 -4.15 -27.16
C GLY A 121 -0.17 -5.49 -26.43
N LEU A 122 0.80 -5.69 -25.54
CA LEU A 122 1.02 -6.92 -24.79
C LEU A 122 1.02 -6.64 -23.28
N PHE A 123 0.74 -7.67 -22.48
CA PHE A 123 0.92 -7.62 -21.03
C PHE A 123 1.19 -9.02 -20.46
N PHE A 124 1.72 -9.06 -19.23
CA PHE A 124 1.78 -10.29 -18.44
C PHE A 124 0.48 -10.43 -17.64
N ALA A 125 -0.22 -11.54 -17.89
CA ALA A 125 -1.65 -11.66 -17.60
C ALA A 125 -2.04 -11.88 -16.13
N PRO A 126 -1.33 -12.71 -15.35
CA PRO A 126 -1.65 -12.90 -13.94
C PRO A 126 -1.63 -11.58 -13.16
N GLU A 127 -2.73 -11.25 -12.48
CA GLU A 127 -2.92 -9.96 -11.80
C GLU A 127 -3.37 -10.14 -10.35
N THR A 128 -2.45 -9.99 -9.39
CA THR A 128 -2.77 -10.09 -7.96
C THR A 128 -3.39 -8.78 -7.42
N SER A 129 -4.09 -8.85 -6.28
CA SER A 129 -4.50 -7.66 -5.51
C SER A 129 -3.30 -6.80 -5.03
N THR A 130 -2.11 -7.37 -5.07
CA THR A 130 -0.82 -6.75 -4.72
C THR A 130 -0.02 -6.27 -5.94
N SER A 131 -0.59 -6.25 -7.15
CA SER A 131 0.12 -6.03 -8.42
C SER A 131 1.03 -4.78 -8.44
N ASN A 132 0.61 -3.71 -7.78
CA ASN A 132 1.36 -2.45 -7.68
C ASN A 132 2.62 -2.48 -6.79
N ARG A 133 2.91 -3.62 -6.14
CA ARG A 133 4.02 -3.79 -5.19
C ARG A 133 4.60 -5.21 -5.12
N CYS A 134 3.86 -6.24 -5.51
CA CYS A 134 4.37 -7.60 -5.63
C CYS A 134 5.42 -7.63 -6.75
N MET A 135 6.25 -8.68 -6.74
CA MET A 135 7.34 -8.81 -7.69
C MET A 135 7.32 -10.21 -8.30
N ILE A 136 7.76 -10.31 -9.55
CA ILE A 136 7.63 -11.50 -10.38
C ILE A 136 8.22 -12.75 -9.70
N GLY A 137 9.36 -12.65 -9.03
CA GLY A 137 9.97 -13.77 -8.31
C GLY A 137 9.09 -14.31 -7.18
N GLY A 138 8.36 -13.44 -6.48
CA GLY A 138 7.38 -13.86 -5.49
C GLY A 138 6.14 -14.50 -6.11
N MET A 139 5.67 -13.95 -7.24
CA MET A 139 4.54 -14.53 -7.99
C MET A 139 4.87 -15.93 -8.50
N VAL A 140 6.05 -16.13 -9.08
CA VAL A 140 6.53 -17.45 -9.49
C VAL A 140 6.67 -18.37 -8.28
N GLY A 141 7.30 -17.89 -7.20
CA GLY A 141 7.48 -18.66 -5.97
C GLY A 141 6.17 -19.18 -5.36
N ASN A 142 5.10 -18.40 -5.43
CA ASN A 142 3.79 -18.75 -4.86
C ASN A 142 2.80 -19.34 -5.87
N ASN A 143 3.16 -19.40 -7.16
CA ASN A 143 2.21 -19.64 -8.25
C ASN A 143 0.98 -18.71 -8.21
N SER A 144 1.21 -17.41 -7.97
CA SER A 144 0.12 -16.46 -7.79
C SER A 144 -0.75 -16.31 -9.04
N CYS A 145 -2.01 -15.95 -8.83
CA CYS A 145 -2.95 -15.60 -9.89
C CYS A 145 -3.73 -14.34 -9.49
N GLY A 146 -5.01 -14.26 -9.86
CA GLY A 146 -5.90 -13.20 -9.39
C GLY A 146 -7.12 -13.04 -10.29
N SER A 147 -7.81 -11.91 -10.23
CA SER A 147 -9.23 -11.81 -10.61
C SER A 147 -9.63 -12.33 -11.99
N HIS A 148 -8.71 -12.34 -12.95
CA HIS A 148 -8.95 -12.77 -14.33
C HIS A 148 -8.39 -14.17 -14.65
N SER A 149 -8.07 -15.00 -13.65
CA SER A 149 -7.56 -16.35 -13.90
C SER A 149 -8.56 -17.29 -14.59
N VAL A 150 -9.86 -16.98 -14.54
CA VAL A 150 -10.91 -17.65 -15.34
C VAL A 150 -10.51 -17.70 -16.83
N ILE A 151 -9.81 -16.69 -17.33
CA ILE A 151 -9.36 -16.61 -18.73
C ILE A 151 -7.84 -16.74 -18.87
N TYR A 152 -7.06 -16.30 -17.89
CA TYR A 152 -5.61 -16.23 -18.01
C TYR A 152 -4.83 -17.29 -17.24
N GLY A 153 -5.46 -18.08 -16.38
CA GLY A 153 -4.77 -19.09 -15.58
C GLY A 153 -3.80 -18.51 -14.53
N THR A 154 -2.79 -19.28 -14.18
CA THR A 154 -1.86 -19.04 -13.05
C THR A 154 -0.47 -18.62 -13.52
N THR A 155 0.37 -18.06 -12.63
CA THR A 155 1.77 -17.71 -13.00
C THR A 155 2.56 -18.92 -13.55
N ARG A 156 2.28 -20.14 -13.07
CA ARG A 156 2.84 -21.39 -13.59
C ARG A 156 2.49 -21.65 -15.05
N ASP A 157 1.31 -21.24 -15.49
CA ASP A 157 0.89 -21.36 -16.89
C ASP A 157 1.73 -20.47 -17.80
N HIS A 158 2.23 -19.37 -17.26
CA HIS A 158 3.00 -18.40 -18.01
C HIS A 158 4.53 -18.52 -17.88
N THR A 159 5.03 -19.43 -17.03
CA THR A 159 6.47 -19.57 -16.78
C THR A 159 7.13 -20.48 -17.82
N LEU A 160 7.92 -19.89 -18.71
CA LEU A 160 8.56 -20.60 -19.82
C LEU A 160 9.93 -21.19 -19.44
N GLU A 161 10.77 -20.38 -18.80
CA GLU A 161 12.16 -20.72 -18.46
C GLU A 161 12.60 -20.00 -17.18
N LEU A 162 13.39 -20.68 -16.36
CA LEU A 162 13.99 -20.16 -15.14
C LEU A 162 15.49 -20.41 -15.13
N LYS A 163 16.28 -19.35 -14.93
CA LYS A 163 17.70 -19.45 -14.59
C LYS A 163 17.84 -19.43 -13.08
N THR A 164 18.53 -20.41 -12.52
CA THR A 164 18.61 -20.60 -11.08
C THR A 164 20.02 -20.96 -10.62
N ILE A 165 20.26 -20.80 -9.32
CA ILE A 165 21.41 -21.32 -8.60
C ILE A 165 20.90 -22.39 -7.64
N LEU A 166 21.50 -23.59 -7.71
CA LEU A 166 21.13 -24.74 -6.90
C LEU A 166 21.80 -24.73 -5.52
N SER A 167 21.42 -25.67 -4.65
CA SER A 167 21.87 -25.71 -3.25
C SER A 167 23.37 -25.97 -3.10
N ASP A 168 24.01 -26.55 -4.12
CA ASP A 168 25.47 -26.74 -4.19
C ASP A 168 26.21 -25.54 -4.81
N GLY A 169 25.49 -24.48 -5.20
CA GLY A 169 26.03 -23.28 -5.83
C GLY A 169 26.21 -23.37 -7.36
N SER A 170 25.86 -24.50 -7.99
CA SER A 170 25.89 -24.65 -9.45
C SER A 170 24.75 -23.89 -10.13
N ASP A 171 24.97 -23.45 -11.36
CA ASP A 171 23.95 -22.80 -12.19
C ASP A 171 23.10 -23.85 -12.91
N ALA A 172 21.80 -23.60 -13.04
CA ALA A 172 20.89 -24.42 -13.82
C ALA A 172 19.91 -23.56 -14.63
N VAL A 173 19.52 -24.06 -15.80
CA VAL A 173 18.47 -23.45 -16.63
C VAL A 173 17.39 -24.48 -16.89
N PHE A 174 16.21 -24.22 -16.37
CA PHE A 174 15.03 -25.06 -16.53
C PHE A 174 14.11 -24.45 -17.58
N LYS A 175 13.67 -25.26 -18.53
CA LYS A 175 12.74 -24.92 -19.61
C LYS A 175 12.02 -26.17 -20.10
N SER A 176 11.13 -26.00 -21.07
CA SER A 176 10.56 -27.14 -21.80
C SER A 176 11.66 -27.92 -22.52
N VAL A 177 11.63 -29.25 -22.40
CA VAL A 177 12.61 -30.17 -22.98
C VAL A 177 11.93 -31.29 -23.77
N THR A 178 12.58 -31.70 -24.84
CA THR A 178 12.25 -32.91 -25.59
C THR A 178 12.58 -34.17 -24.79
N LEU A 179 12.09 -35.33 -25.25
CA LEU A 179 12.40 -36.63 -24.63
C LEU A 179 13.91 -36.89 -24.58
N ASP A 180 14.62 -36.66 -25.68
CA ASP A 180 16.07 -36.91 -25.75
C ASP A 180 16.85 -35.98 -24.81
N GLU A 181 16.44 -34.70 -24.72
CA GLU A 181 17.03 -33.76 -23.76
C GLU A 181 16.73 -34.15 -22.30
N PHE A 182 15.51 -34.61 -22.00
CA PHE A 182 15.14 -35.11 -20.68
C PHE A 182 16.01 -36.31 -20.28
N GLU A 183 16.15 -37.29 -21.18
CA GLU A 183 17.00 -38.47 -20.98
C GLU A 183 18.47 -38.11 -20.83
N ALA A 184 18.97 -37.13 -21.60
CA ALA A 184 20.34 -36.64 -21.47
C ALA A 184 20.57 -35.98 -20.11
N LYS A 185 19.64 -35.12 -19.66
CA LYS A 185 19.73 -34.45 -18.36
C LYS A 185 19.72 -35.46 -17.20
N ALA A 186 19.02 -36.58 -17.31
CA ALA A 186 18.94 -37.61 -16.26
C ALA A 186 20.19 -38.53 -16.12
N LYS A 187 21.17 -38.45 -17.04
CA LYS A 187 22.33 -39.39 -17.07
C LYS A 187 23.56 -38.94 -16.27
N GLY A 188 23.70 -37.64 -15.99
CA GLY A 188 24.90 -37.08 -15.35
C GLY A 188 24.99 -37.27 -13.82
N SER A 189 26.04 -36.72 -13.22
CA SER A 189 26.30 -36.75 -11.77
C SER A 189 26.13 -35.40 -11.06
N SER A 190 25.86 -34.33 -11.81
CA SER A 190 25.55 -33.00 -11.25
C SER A 190 24.28 -33.05 -10.41
N LEU A 191 24.08 -32.04 -9.55
CA LEU A 191 22.84 -31.92 -8.77
C LEU A 191 21.60 -31.84 -9.69
N GLU A 192 21.68 -31.07 -10.78
CA GLU A 192 20.62 -31.03 -11.80
C GLU A 192 20.31 -32.43 -12.35
N SER A 193 21.33 -33.20 -12.73
CA SER A 193 21.11 -34.56 -13.25
C SER A 193 20.48 -35.51 -12.24
N LYS A 194 20.88 -35.41 -10.97
CA LYS A 194 20.27 -36.18 -9.87
C LYS A 194 18.79 -35.84 -9.71
N VAL A 195 18.44 -34.56 -9.81
CA VAL A 195 17.06 -34.09 -9.79
C VAL A 195 16.24 -34.70 -10.93
N TYR A 196 16.70 -34.59 -12.18
CA TYR A 196 16.00 -35.18 -13.34
C TYR A 196 15.85 -36.69 -13.22
N LYS A 197 16.91 -37.37 -12.76
CA LYS A 197 16.90 -38.82 -12.53
C LYS A 197 15.87 -39.21 -11.47
N HIS A 198 15.81 -38.49 -10.36
CA HIS A 198 14.84 -38.76 -9.29
C HIS A 198 13.40 -38.55 -9.76
N ILE A 199 13.11 -37.43 -10.46
CA ILE A 199 11.79 -37.18 -11.06
C ILE A 199 11.39 -38.31 -12.00
N LYS A 200 12.31 -38.75 -12.88
CA LYS A 200 12.07 -39.90 -13.76
C LYS A 200 11.69 -41.15 -12.97
N THR A 201 12.45 -41.47 -11.92
CA THR A 201 12.18 -42.65 -11.09
C THR A 201 10.81 -42.60 -10.43
N ILE A 202 10.44 -41.49 -9.79
CA ILE A 202 9.18 -41.43 -9.03
C ILE A 202 7.95 -41.39 -9.96
N LEU A 203 8.03 -40.70 -11.10
CA LEU A 203 6.88 -40.50 -12.01
C LEU A 203 6.71 -41.61 -13.05
N SER A 204 7.76 -42.39 -13.34
CA SER A 204 7.65 -43.56 -14.23
C SER A 204 7.07 -44.80 -13.54
N ASP A 205 6.97 -44.83 -12.21
CA ASP A 205 6.33 -45.92 -11.48
C ASP A 205 4.79 -45.81 -11.59
N PRO A 206 4.11 -46.80 -12.20
CA PRO A 206 2.66 -46.78 -12.35
C PRO A 206 1.90 -46.65 -11.02
N ALA A 207 2.40 -47.26 -9.94
CA ALA A 207 1.76 -47.21 -8.63
C ALA A 207 1.92 -45.85 -7.95
N ASN A 208 2.96 -45.08 -8.31
CA ASN A 208 3.08 -43.69 -7.87
C ASN A 208 2.19 -42.79 -8.72
N ALA A 209 2.14 -43.01 -10.03
CA ALA A 209 1.27 -42.26 -10.93
C ALA A 209 -0.22 -42.38 -10.56
N GLU A 210 -0.67 -43.58 -10.18
CA GLU A 210 -2.05 -43.79 -9.69
C GLU A 210 -2.31 -43.07 -8.36
N GLU A 211 -1.39 -43.19 -7.39
CA GLU A 211 -1.52 -42.54 -6.09
C GLU A 211 -1.56 -41.01 -6.20
N ILE A 212 -0.72 -40.42 -7.07
CA ILE A 212 -0.72 -38.98 -7.34
C ILE A 212 -2.09 -38.55 -7.84
N ARG A 213 -2.63 -39.21 -8.88
CA ARG A 213 -3.95 -38.86 -9.44
C ARG A 213 -5.11 -39.07 -8.47
N LYS A 214 -4.98 -40.05 -7.56
CA LYS A 214 -6.01 -40.37 -6.57
C LYS A 214 -6.11 -39.30 -5.49
N GLU A 215 -4.97 -38.85 -4.98
CA GLU A 215 -4.93 -38.02 -3.76
C GLU A 215 -4.82 -36.52 -4.03
N PHE A 216 -4.21 -36.08 -5.14
CA PHE A 216 -4.12 -34.66 -5.48
C PHE A 216 -5.50 -34.05 -5.82
N PRO A 217 -5.65 -32.71 -5.73
CA PRO A 217 -6.89 -32.03 -6.05
C PRO A 217 -7.39 -32.30 -7.48
N LYS A 218 -8.70 -32.16 -7.72
CA LYS A 218 -9.32 -32.38 -9.04
C LYS A 218 -8.58 -31.56 -10.12
N PRO A 219 -8.26 -32.14 -11.29
CA PRO A 219 -7.65 -31.42 -12.40
C PRO A 219 -8.48 -30.24 -12.94
N SER A 220 -9.80 -30.25 -12.73
CA SER A 220 -10.71 -29.15 -13.10
C SER A 220 -10.53 -27.90 -12.25
N ILE A 221 -9.94 -28.02 -11.05
CA ILE A 221 -9.63 -26.88 -10.18
C ILE A 221 -8.35 -26.23 -10.72
N ARG A 222 -8.49 -25.08 -11.37
CA ARG A 222 -7.36 -24.37 -11.99
C ARG A 222 -6.40 -23.79 -10.96
N ARG A 223 -6.95 -23.28 -9.87
CA ARG A 223 -6.18 -22.70 -8.76
C ARG A 223 -5.86 -23.78 -7.73
N ARG A 224 -4.76 -24.49 -7.97
CA ARG A 224 -4.24 -25.49 -7.02
C ARG A 224 -2.73 -25.40 -6.88
N ASN A 225 -2.27 -25.13 -5.67
CA ASN A 225 -0.87 -25.06 -5.29
C ASN A 225 -0.60 -25.76 -3.95
N THR A 226 -1.07 -27.01 -3.82
CA THR A 226 -0.85 -27.84 -2.64
C THR A 226 0.39 -28.72 -2.83
N GLY A 227 1.43 -28.50 -2.03
CA GLY A 227 2.69 -29.23 -2.15
C GLY A 227 3.50 -28.87 -3.39
N TYR A 228 4.51 -29.68 -3.72
CA TYR A 228 5.16 -29.58 -5.03
C TYR A 228 4.28 -30.22 -6.10
N ALA A 229 4.16 -29.53 -7.24
CA ALA A 229 3.28 -29.92 -8.34
C ALA A 229 3.83 -31.09 -9.18
N ILE A 230 4.02 -32.24 -8.53
CA ILE A 230 4.39 -33.48 -9.18
C ILE A 230 3.23 -34.06 -10.01
N ASP A 231 1.99 -33.67 -9.71
CA ASP A 231 0.80 -33.97 -10.53
C ASP A 231 0.88 -33.30 -11.90
N GLU A 232 1.26 -32.01 -11.95
CA GLU A 232 1.47 -31.27 -13.20
C GLU A 232 2.62 -31.85 -14.02
N LEU A 233 3.70 -32.29 -13.36
CA LEU A 233 4.81 -32.97 -14.05
C LEU A 233 4.41 -34.36 -14.58
N LEU A 234 3.60 -35.11 -13.82
CA LEU A 234 3.09 -36.41 -14.25
C LEU A 234 2.24 -36.28 -15.51
N GLU A 235 1.48 -35.18 -15.64
CA GLU A 235 0.66 -34.86 -16.80
C GLU A 235 1.47 -34.19 -17.94
N SER A 236 2.70 -34.67 -18.17
CA SER A 236 3.59 -34.27 -19.28
C SER A 236 4.31 -35.48 -19.90
N GLN A 237 4.86 -35.31 -21.10
CA GLN A 237 5.72 -36.34 -21.72
C GLN A 237 7.08 -36.39 -21.02
N PRO A 238 7.65 -37.59 -20.75
CA PRO A 238 7.22 -38.90 -21.23
C PRO A 238 6.20 -39.65 -20.35
N PHE A 239 5.80 -39.12 -19.21
CA PHE A 239 5.03 -39.87 -18.20
C PHE A 239 3.59 -40.13 -18.62
N THR A 240 2.95 -39.17 -19.31
CA THR A 240 1.60 -39.32 -19.84
C THR A 240 1.57 -39.04 -21.34
N SER A 241 1.15 -40.02 -22.12
CA SER A 241 1.08 -39.93 -23.58
C SER A 241 0.08 -38.85 -24.04
N GLY A 242 0.42 -38.13 -25.11
CA GLY A 242 -0.44 -37.08 -25.69
C GLY A 242 -0.48 -35.76 -24.90
N LYS A 243 0.29 -35.64 -23.82
CA LYS A 243 0.41 -34.41 -23.03
C LYS A 243 1.55 -33.49 -23.54
N PRO A 244 1.64 -32.24 -23.07
CA PRO A 244 2.73 -31.33 -23.42
C PRO A 244 4.12 -31.86 -23.03
N ALA A 245 5.17 -31.27 -23.62
CA ALA A 245 6.55 -31.58 -23.29
C ALA A 245 6.89 -31.23 -21.82
N PHE A 246 7.73 -32.04 -21.18
CA PHE A 246 8.17 -31.81 -19.79
C PHE A 246 8.78 -30.41 -19.63
N ASN A 247 8.36 -29.70 -18.58
CA ASN A 247 8.99 -28.45 -18.17
C ASN A 247 9.10 -28.39 -16.64
N MET A 248 10.31 -28.43 -16.11
CA MET A 248 10.57 -28.37 -14.67
C MET A 248 10.07 -27.05 -14.03
N CYS A 249 9.88 -25.99 -14.83
CA CYS A 249 9.31 -24.73 -14.35
C CYS A 249 7.91 -24.93 -13.73
N LYS A 250 7.16 -25.96 -14.16
CA LYS A 250 5.86 -26.29 -13.57
C LYS A 250 5.96 -26.63 -12.09
N LEU A 251 7.04 -27.28 -11.67
CA LEU A 251 7.28 -27.61 -10.26
C LEU A 251 7.94 -26.44 -9.50
N LEU A 252 8.85 -25.70 -10.15
CA LEU A 252 9.52 -24.56 -9.51
C LEU A 252 8.57 -23.38 -9.26
N ALA A 253 7.59 -23.15 -10.14
CA ALA A 253 6.53 -22.19 -9.90
C ALA A 253 5.58 -22.76 -8.82
N GLY A 254 5.57 -22.16 -7.63
CA GLY A 254 4.91 -22.69 -6.43
C GLY A 254 5.85 -23.37 -5.43
N SER A 255 7.16 -23.41 -5.68
CA SER A 255 8.16 -24.02 -4.78
C SER A 255 8.59 -23.13 -3.61
N GLU A 256 8.11 -21.89 -3.53
CA GLU A 256 8.35 -20.98 -2.40
C GLU A 256 9.84 -20.74 -2.05
N GLY A 257 10.73 -20.91 -3.03
CA GLY A 257 12.17 -20.76 -2.84
C GLY A 257 12.81 -21.88 -2.00
N THR A 258 12.15 -23.05 -1.88
CA THR A 258 12.69 -24.21 -1.16
C THR A 258 13.59 -25.07 -2.04
N LEU A 259 13.52 -24.98 -3.38
CA LEU A 259 14.24 -25.90 -4.27
C LEU A 259 15.43 -25.26 -4.98
N ALA A 260 15.30 -24.00 -5.38
CA ALA A 260 16.36 -23.28 -6.08
C ALA A 260 16.24 -21.76 -5.86
N PHE A 261 17.34 -21.04 -6.06
CA PHE A 261 17.36 -19.58 -6.05
C PHE A 261 17.28 -19.03 -7.48
N THR A 262 16.15 -18.45 -7.85
CA THR A 262 15.90 -17.92 -9.21
C THR A 262 16.54 -16.54 -9.42
N THR A 263 17.32 -16.38 -10.49
CA THR A 263 17.98 -15.11 -10.86
C THR A 263 17.39 -14.46 -12.12
N GLU A 264 16.83 -15.24 -13.05
CA GLU A 264 16.14 -14.75 -14.24
C GLU A 264 14.90 -15.58 -14.56
N ILE A 265 13.86 -14.93 -15.07
CA ILE A 265 12.53 -15.51 -15.34
C ILE A 265 12.12 -15.11 -16.76
N LYS A 266 11.80 -16.10 -17.59
CA LYS A 266 11.19 -15.91 -18.91
C LYS A 266 9.70 -16.24 -18.84
N LEU A 267 8.85 -15.29 -19.23
CA LEU A 267 7.39 -15.39 -19.18
C LEU A 267 6.81 -15.15 -20.57
N ASN A 268 5.77 -15.88 -20.97
CA ASN A 268 4.98 -15.45 -22.14
C ASN A 268 4.11 -14.23 -21.79
N LEU A 269 3.68 -13.55 -22.84
CA LEU A 269 2.81 -12.39 -22.82
C LEU A 269 1.54 -12.70 -23.60
N VAL A 270 0.46 -11.99 -23.28
CA VAL A 270 -0.81 -12.07 -24.00
C VAL A 270 -1.19 -10.70 -24.55
N ASP A 271 -2.11 -10.66 -25.50
CA ASP A 271 -2.64 -9.40 -26.05
C ASP A 271 -3.45 -8.66 -25.01
N VAL A 272 -3.41 -7.32 -25.04
CA VAL A 272 -4.24 -6.48 -24.15
C VAL A 272 -5.73 -6.82 -24.27
N PRO A 273 -6.51 -6.74 -23.17
CA PRO A 273 -7.92 -7.09 -23.19
C PRO A 273 -8.73 -6.18 -24.14
N PRO A 274 -9.93 -6.63 -24.58
CA PRO A 274 -10.81 -5.84 -25.42
C PRO A 274 -11.12 -4.45 -24.86
N LYS A 275 -11.41 -3.51 -25.78
CA LYS A 275 -11.51 -2.07 -25.47
C LYS A 275 -12.69 -1.73 -24.56
N HIS A 276 -13.82 -2.42 -24.72
CA HIS A 276 -15.02 -2.13 -23.97
C HIS A 276 -15.11 -3.06 -22.76
N LYS A 277 -15.24 -2.45 -21.57
CA LYS A 277 -15.43 -3.16 -20.31
C LYS A 277 -16.67 -2.64 -19.59
N ALA A 278 -17.39 -3.53 -18.95
CA ALA A 278 -18.41 -3.18 -17.96
C ALA A 278 -18.39 -4.17 -16.80
N VAL A 279 -18.85 -3.68 -15.66
CA VAL A 279 -19.03 -4.48 -14.45
C VAL A 279 -20.50 -4.45 -14.06
N VAL A 280 -21.10 -5.63 -13.88
CA VAL A 280 -22.41 -5.81 -13.26
C VAL A 280 -22.18 -6.14 -11.79
N ALA A 281 -22.60 -5.27 -10.87
CA ALA A 281 -22.46 -5.51 -9.43
C ALA A 281 -23.78 -6.01 -8.83
N VAL A 282 -24.00 -7.33 -8.91
CA VAL A 282 -25.27 -7.96 -8.50
C VAL A 282 -25.40 -7.96 -6.99
N HIS A 283 -26.46 -7.35 -6.47
CA HIS A 283 -26.76 -7.28 -5.05
C HIS A 283 -27.55 -8.51 -4.61
N MET A 284 -27.00 -9.23 -3.64
CA MET A 284 -27.56 -10.46 -3.10
C MET A 284 -27.94 -10.27 -1.62
N ASN A 285 -28.91 -11.05 -1.16
CA ASN A 285 -29.34 -11.06 0.23
C ASN A 285 -28.42 -11.93 1.10
N THR A 286 -27.82 -12.98 0.53
CA THR A 286 -26.96 -13.91 1.26
C THR A 286 -25.72 -14.33 0.45
N ILE A 287 -24.72 -14.89 1.14
CA ILE A 287 -23.55 -15.49 0.51
C ILE A 287 -23.91 -16.75 -0.30
N ASP A 288 -24.80 -17.62 0.21
CA ASP A 288 -25.26 -18.83 -0.51
C ASP A 288 -25.89 -18.46 -1.86
N GLU A 289 -26.73 -17.44 -1.89
CA GLU A 289 -27.32 -16.90 -3.13
C GLU A 289 -26.24 -16.56 -4.17
N SER A 290 -25.14 -15.96 -3.73
CA SER A 290 -24.01 -15.58 -4.58
C SER A 290 -23.28 -16.79 -5.17
N THR A 291 -23.13 -17.88 -4.40
CA THR A 291 -22.51 -19.12 -4.90
C THR A 291 -23.34 -19.79 -5.98
N ARG A 292 -24.67 -19.74 -5.89
CA ARG A 292 -25.58 -20.30 -6.89
C ARG A 292 -25.68 -19.42 -8.13
N ALA A 293 -25.75 -18.11 -7.94
CA ALA A 293 -25.75 -17.15 -9.05
C ALA A 293 -24.43 -17.16 -9.83
N ASN A 294 -23.30 -17.44 -9.20
CA ASN A 294 -22.01 -17.61 -9.88
C ASN A 294 -22.08 -18.66 -11.01
N LEU A 295 -22.76 -19.78 -10.78
CA LEU A 295 -22.95 -20.83 -11.79
C LEU A 295 -23.73 -20.34 -13.01
N ILE A 296 -24.65 -19.38 -12.83
CA ILE A 296 -25.36 -18.71 -13.93
C ILE A 296 -24.40 -17.75 -14.63
N ALA A 297 -23.70 -16.89 -13.88
CA ALA A 297 -22.77 -15.90 -14.45
C ALA A 297 -21.72 -16.55 -15.36
N LEU A 298 -21.16 -17.70 -14.95
CA LEU A 298 -20.14 -18.42 -15.73
C LEU A 298 -20.64 -18.90 -17.11
N LYS A 299 -21.96 -19.13 -17.30
CA LYS A 299 -22.53 -19.49 -18.61
C LYS A 299 -22.35 -18.38 -19.66
N TYR A 300 -22.17 -17.14 -19.22
CA TYR A 300 -22.04 -15.96 -20.07
C TYR A 300 -20.58 -15.60 -20.40
N ASN A 301 -19.62 -16.47 -20.08
CA ASN A 301 -18.18 -16.29 -20.33
C ASN A 301 -17.65 -14.92 -19.85
N PRO A 302 -17.77 -14.61 -18.55
CA PRO A 302 -17.24 -13.38 -17.97
C PRO A 302 -15.71 -13.39 -17.96
N GLY A 303 -15.12 -12.20 -17.93
CA GLY A 303 -13.67 -12.05 -17.74
C GLY A 303 -13.24 -12.27 -16.30
N ALA A 304 -14.13 -11.95 -15.34
CA ALA A 304 -13.93 -12.16 -13.91
C ALA A 304 -15.29 -12.27 -13.20
N VAL A 305 -15.34 -13.06 -12.12
CA VAL A 305 -16.47 -13.11 -11.18
C VAL A 305 -15.95 -13.12 -9.75
N GLU A 306 -16.28 -12.09 -8.99
CA GLU A 306 -15.78 -11.87 -7.62
C GLU A 306 -16.91 -11.74 -6.61
N LEU A 307 -16.63 -12.12 -5.36
CA LEU A 307 -17.53 -11.95 -4.22
C LEU A 307 -16.98 -10.90 -3.24
N ILE A 308 -17.85 -10.02 -2.76
CA ILE A 308 -17.60 -9.09 -1.65
C ILE A 308 -18.73 -9.26 -0.62
N ASP A 309 -18.40 -9.57 0.63
CA ASP A 309 -19.40 -9.68 1.71
C ASP A 309 -19.82 -8.33 2.33
N ASP A 310 -20.81 -8.41 3.21
CA ASP A 310 -21.33 -7.30 3.99
C ASP A 310 -20.26 -6.70 4.93
N ILE A 311 -19.41 -7.51 5.58
CA ILE A 311 -18.39 -7.03 6.52
C ILE A 311 -17.41 -6.08 5.82
N ILE A 312 -16.91 -6.45 4.63
CA ILE A 312 -16.05 -5.56 3.83
C ILE A 312 -16.82 -4.28 3.47
N LEU A 313 -18.07 -4.39 3.05
CA LEU A 313 -18.90 -3.23 2.69
C LEU A 313 -19.13 -2.29 3.88
N GLN A 314 -19.34 -2.81 5.10
CA GLN A 314 -19.42 -1.98 6.30
C GLN A 314 -18.08 -1.26 6.56
N CYS A 315 -16.94 -1.95 6.40
CA CYS A 315 -15.62 -1.33 6.55
C CYS A 315 -15.39 -0.18 5.55
N THR A 316 -16.01 -0.22 4.36
CA THR A 316 -15.87 0.88 3.37
C THR A 316 -16.52 2.19 3.83
N LYS A 317 -17.56 2.15 4.69
CA LYS A 317 -18.30 3.34 5.17
C LYS A 317 -17.44 4.32 5.97
N HIS A 318 -16.37 3.80 6.58
CA HIS A 318 -15.46 4.57 7.44
C HIS A 318 -14.06 4.75 6.82
N ASN A 319 -13.86 4.31 5.57
CA ASN A 319 -12.62 4.51 4.84
C ASN A 319 -12.73 5.72 3.89
N ILE A 320 -11.77 6.66 3.99
CA ILE A 320 -11.78 7.95 3.27
C ILE A 320 -11.88 7.75 1.75
N GLU A 321 -11.09 6.83 1.18
CA GLU A 321 -11.10 6.60 -0.27
C GLU A 321 -12.26 5.69 -0.70
N GLN A 322 -12.52 4.60 0.04
CA GLN A 322 -13.55 3.65 -0.38
C GLN A 322 -14.98 4.18 -0.25
N THR A 323 -15.21 5.17 0.61
CA THR A 323 -16.49 5.89 0.66
C THR A 323 -16.82 6.55 -0.70
N LYS A 324 -15.81 6.98 -1.46
CA LYS A 324 -15.99 7.55 -2.81
C LYS A 324 -16.25 6.48 -3.87
N ASN A 325 -15.81 5.25 -3.62
CA ASN A 325 -15.89 4.13 -4.56
C ASN A 325 -17.17 3.30 -4.43
N ARG A 326 -18.01 3.54 -3.42
CA ARG A 326 -19.22 2.73 -3.14
C ARG A 326 -20.55 3.34 -3.63
N PHE A 327 -20.51 4.31 -4.54
CA PHE A 327 -21.70 5.05 -5.03
C PHE A 327 -22.77 4.17 -5.71
N PHE A 328 -22.40 2.97 -6.16
CA PHE A 328 -23.28 2.01 -6.81
C PHE A 328 -23.98 1.05 -5.82
N VAL A 329 -23.62 1.09 -4.54
CA VAL A 329 -24.16 0.17 -3.53
C VAL A 329 -25.53 0.68 -3.05
N GLN A 330 -26.58 -0.11 -3.26
CA GLN A 330 -27.93 0.17 -2.79
C GLN A 330 -28.23 -0.61 -1.50
N GLY A 331 -28.60 0.11 -0.43
CA GLY A 331 -28.92 -0.51 0.87
C GLY A 331 -27.72 -1.16 1.54
N ASP A 332 -27.97 -2.27 2.24
CA ASP A 332 -26.97 -3.10 2.93
C ASP A 332 -27.08 -4.55 2.40
N PRO A 333 -26.56 -4.85 1.19
CA PRO A 333 -26.56 -6.21 0.64
C PRO A 333 -25.79 -7.17 1.55
N GLY A 334 -26.26 -8.42 1.64
CA GLY A 334 -25.51 -9.48 2.32
C GLY A 334 -24.26 -9.90 1.54
N ALA A 335 -24.28 -9.72 0.21
CA ALA A 335 -23.11 -9.88 -0.65
C ALA A 335 -23.27 -9.13 -1.98
N LEU A 336 -22.14 -8.84 -2.63
CA LEU A 336 -22.08 -8.40 -4.02
C LEU A 336 -21.35 -9.45 -4.86
N LEU A 337 -21.99 -9.88 -5.94
CA LEU A 337 -21.35 -10.63 -7.01
C LEU A 337 -20.96 -9.66 -8.12
N VAL A 338 -19.66 -9.47 -8.31
CA VAL A 338 -19.10 -8.52 -9.28
C VAL A 338 -18.68 -9.29 -10.53
N VAL A 339 -19.42 -9.11 -11.63
CA VAL A 339 -19.20 -9.78 -12.90
C VAL A 339 -18.63 -8.79 -13.91
N GLU A 340 -17.43 -9.03 -14.44
CA GLU A 340 -16.84 -8.21 -15.49
C GLU A 340 -16.99 -8.85 -16.87
N PHE A 341 -17.42 -8.05 -17.84
CA PHE A 341 -17.35 -8.37 -19.26
C PHE A 341 -16.35 -7.46 -19.96
N ALA A 342 -15.55 -8.03 -20.85
CA ALA A 342 -14.69 -7.30 -21.78
C ALA A 342 -14.95 -7.81 -23.21
N ARG A 343 -15.35 -6.92 -24.13
CA ARG A 343 -15.72 -7.23 -25.52
C ARG A 343 -15.31 -6.11 -26.49
N ASP A 344 -15.47 -6.37 -27.77
CA ASP A 344 -15.19 -5.40 -28.85
C ASP A 344 -16.37 -4.47 -29.15
N SER A 345 -17.57 -4.74 -28.59
CA SER A 345 -18.73 -3.84 -28.69
C SER A 345 -19.39 -3.62 -27.33
N LYS A 346 -20.00 -2.44 -27.13
CA LYS A 346 -20.77 -2.16 -25.90
C LYS A 346 -22.12 -2.87 -25.93
N GLU A 347 -22.72 -2.96 -27.11
CA GLU A 347 -24.02 -3.57 -27.36
C GLU A 347 -24.03 -5.05 -26.99
N GLU A 348 -22.94 -5.77 -27.26
CA GLU A 348 -22.78 -7.15 -26.81
C GLU A 348 -22.74 -7.25 -25.28
N ILE A 349 -22.03 -6.34 -24.61
CA ILE A 349 -21.95 -6.31 -23.15
C ILE A 349 -23.32 -6.05 -22.53
N GLU A 350 -24.07 -5.08 -23.04
CA GLU A 350 -25.44 -4.78 -22.59
C GLU A 350 -26.37 -5.98 -22.75
N LYS A 351 -26.29 -6.67 -23.90
CA LYS A 351 -27.07 -7.88 -24.15
C LYS A 351 -26.72 -8.99 -23.16
N LEU A 352 -25.43 -9.28 -22.98
CA LEU A 352 -24.97 -10.31 -22.04
C LEU A 352 -25.39 -9.99 -20.60
N ALA A 353 -25.25 -8.73 -20.17
CA ALA A 353 -25.66 -8.30 -18.85
C ALA A 353 -27.17 -8.43 -18.64
N THR A 354 -27.98 -8.04 -19.63
CA THR A 354 -29.45 -8.13 -19.58
C THR A 354 -29.92 -9.59 -19.54
N ASP A 355 -29.37 -10.44 -20.40
CA ASP A 355 -29.73 -11.86 -20.46
C ASP A 355 -29.34 -12.57 -19.14
N MET A 356 -28.15 -12.29 -18.61
CA MET A 356 -27.69 -12.80 -17.32
C MET A 356 -28.58 -12.34 -16.16
N GLU A 357 -28.95 -11.05 -16.11
CA GLU A 357 -29.89 -10.53 -15.11
C GLU A 357 -31.25 -11.24 -15.20
N ALA A 358 -31.80 -11.41 -16.40
CA ALA A 358 -33.08 -12.08 -16.61
C ALA A 358 -33.05 -13.53 -16.10
N GLU A 359 -31.98 -14.28 -16.39
CA GLU A 359 -31.82 -15.66 -15.91
C GLU A 359 -31.64 -15.71 -14.39
N MET A 360 -30.84 -14.82 -13.80
CA MET A 360 -30.68 -14.76 -12.34
C MET A 360 -32.01 -14.47 -11.65
N ARG A 361 -32.77 -13.47 -12.13
CA ARG A 361 -34.10 -13.14 -11.58
C ARG A 361 -35.10 -14.27 -11.73
N ALA A 362 -35.10 -14.97 -12.86
CA ALA A 362 -35.96 -16.14 -13.08
C ALA A 362 -35.68 -17.29 -12.10
N ASN A 363 -34.44 -17.38 -11.59
CA ASN A 363 -34.04 -18.34 -10.57
C ASN A 363 -34.12 -17.78 -9.14
N GLY A 364 -34.67 -16.57 -8.96
CA GLY A 364 -34.84 -15.95 -7.65
C GLY A 364 -33.57 -15.36 -7.04
N TYR A 365 -32.57 -15.05 -7.86
CA TYR A 365 -31.30 -14.47 -7.41
C TYR A 365 -31.16 -13.00 -7.83
N GLY A 366 -30.62 -12.20 -6.91
CA GLY A 366 -30.30 -10.80 -7.07
C GLY A 366 -31.52 -9.87 -7.02
N TYR A 367 -31.37 -8.72 -6.35
CA TYR A 367 -32.43 -7.70 -6.32
C TYR A 367 -32.07 -6.43 -7.08
N TYR A 368 -30.78 -6.11 -7.23
CA TYR A 368 -30.29 -4.91 -7.93
C TYR A 368 -29.01 -5.19 -8.73
N PHE A 369 -28.95 -4.68 -9.97
CA PHE A 369 -27.95 -5.04 -10.99
C PHE A 369 -27.37 -3.80 -11.71
N PRO A 370 -26.69 -2.87 -11.00
CA PRO A 370 -26.07 -1.71 -11.63
C PRO A 370 -24.97 -2.16 -12.61
N ILE A 371 -25.05 -1.64 -13.84
CA ILE A 371 -24.03 -1.81 -14.88
C ILE A 371 -23.14 -0.56 -14.87
N LEU A 372 -21.84 -0.76 -14.68
CA LEU A 372 -20.85 0.31 -14.55
C LEU A 372 -19.85 0.25 -15.70
N HIS A 373 -19.48 1.43 -16.24
CA HIS A 373 -18.60 1.56 -17.40
C HIS A 373 -17.45 2.53 -17.17
N GLY A 374 -16.43 2.46 -18.02
CA GLY A 374 -15.37 3.46 -18.08
C GLY A 374 -14.61 3.59 -16.75
N ALA A 375 -14.47 4.82 -16.25
CA ALA A 375 -13.73 5.08 -15.01
C ALA A 375 -14.37 4.46 -13.76
N ASP A 376 -15.67 4.15 -13.80
CA ASP A 376 -16.39 3.58 -12.67
C ASP A 376 -16.07 2.11 -12.44
N VAL A 377 -15.71 1.36 -13.50
CA VAL A 377 -15.17 -0.01 -13.41
C VAL A 377 -13.95 -0.04 -12.48
N ASN A 378 -13.03 0.93 -12.65
CA ASN A 378 -11.83 1.03 -11.82
C ASN A 378 -12.14 1.30 -10.34
N LYS A 379 -13.25 1.99 -10.03
CA LYS A 379 -13.68 2.25 -8.65
C LYS A 379 -14.17 0.97 -7.97
N VAL A 380 -14.93 0.13 -8.68
CA VAL A 380 -15.35 -1.19 -8.17
C VAL A 380 -14.14 -2.06 -7.87
N TRP A 381 -13.20 -2.16 -8.81
CA TRP A 381 -11.98 -2.93 -8.63
C TRP A 381 -11.09 -2.37 -7.52
N SER A 382 -11.01 -1.05 -7.39
CA SER A 382 -10.30 -0.41 -6.27
C SER A 382 -10.91 -0.79 -4.92
N LEU A 383 -12.24 -0.89 -4.82
CA LEU A 383 -12.94 -1.33 -3.62
C LEU A 383 -12.68 -2.81 -3.35
N ARG A 384 -12.83 -3.69 -4.35
CA ARG A 384 -12.55 -5.13 -4.24
C ARG A 384 -11.11 -5.43 -3.81
N LYS A 385 -10.12 -4.75 -4.40
CA LYS A 385 -8.70 -4.91 -4.07
C LYS A 385 -8.35 -4.37 -2.68
N ALA A 386 -9.11 -3.40 -2.16
CA ALA A 386 -8.92 -2.85 -0.81
C ALA A 386 -9.38 -3.79 0.32
N GLY A 387 -10.21 -4.80 0.01
CA GLY A 387 -10.84 -5.71 0.97
C GLY A 387 -9.91 -6.18 2.09
N LEU A 388 -8.77 -6.80 1.76
CA LEU A 388 -7.80 -7.30 2.74
C LEU A 388 -7.33 -6.24 3.75
N GLY A 389 -7.00 -5.05 3.26
CA GLY A 389 -6.49 -3.99 4.15
C GLY A 389 -7.61 -3.34 4.96
N LEU A 390 -8.85 -3.31 4.45
CA LEU A 390 -10.04 -2.85 5.18
C LEU A 390 -10.34 -3.72 6.40
N LEU A 391 -10.11 -5.03 6.32
CA LEU A 391 -10.36 -5.96 7.43
C LEU A 391 -9.48 -5.70 8.66
N ALA A 392 -8.35 -5.00 8.50
CA ALA A 392 -7.54 -4.59 9.64
C ALA A 392 -8.25 -3.53 10.53
N ASN A 393 -9.24 -2.82 9.96
CA ASN A 393 -10.01 -1.78 10.64
C ASN A 393 -11.12 -2.33 11.53
N VAL A 394 -11.37 -3.65 11.55
CA VAL A 394 -12.31 -4.28 12.49
C VAL A 394 -11.90 -3.88 13.93
N PRO A 395 -12.76 -3.23 14.71
CA PRO A 395 -12.40 -2.71 16.03
C PRO A 395 -12.00 -3.81 17.03
N GLY A 396 -11.05 -3.50 17.92
CA GLY A 396 -10.63 -4.40 19.00
C GLY A 396 -9.46 -5.33 18.64
N ASP A 397 -9.17 -6.24 19.57
CA ASP A 397 -8.14 -7.29 19.44
C ASP A 397 -8.56 -8.48 18.55
N PRO A 398 -9.83 -8.91 18.52
CA PRO A 398 -10.29 -9.88 17.53
C PRO A 398 -10.17 -9.32 16.11
N LYS A 399 -9.51 -10.07 15.21
CA LYS A 399 -9.29 -9.70 13.81
C LYS A 399 -9.71 -10.83 12.87
N ALA A 400 -10.02 -10.48 11.63
CA ALA A 400 -10.18 -11.45 10.54
C ALA A 400 -8.81 -12.04 10.17
N VAL A 401 -8.48 -13.20 10.73
CA VAL A 401 -7.15 -13.82 10.59
C VAL A 401 -7.06 -14.70 9.34
N ALA A 402 -5.87 -14.75 8.75
CA ALA A 402 -5.56 -15.62 7.62
C ALA A 402 -5.21 -17.03 8.15
N CYS A 403 -6.13 -17.98 8.02
CA CYS A 403 -5.87 -19.41 8.22
C CYS A 403 -6.30 -20.25 7.01
N ILE A 404 -7.55 -20.10 6.60
CA ILE A 404 -8.23 -20.86 5.56
C ILE A 404 -8.60 -19.96 4.37
N GLU A 405 -7.81 -18.90 4.17
CA GLU A 405 -8.13 -17.83 3.25
C GLU A 405 -7.82 -18.15 1.79
N ASP A 406 -7.47 -19.38 1.43
CA ASP A 406 -6.90 -19.73 0.12
C ASP A 406 -7.48 -21.05 -0.42
N THR A 407 -8.68 -21.42 0.02
CA THR A 407 -9.29 -22.71 -0.31
C THR A 407 -9.94 -22.67 -1.69
N ALA A 408 -9.69 -23.70 -2.51
CA ALA A 408 -10.30 -23.85 -3.83
C ALA A 408 -10.99 -25.20 -3.99
N VAL A 409 -12.21 -25.19 -4.49
CA VAL A 409 -12.99 -26.38 -4.87
C VAL A 409 -13.49 -26.23 -6.31
N ALA A 410 -14.04 -27.28 -6.92
CA ALA A 410 -14.68 -27.12 -8.23
C ALA A 410 -15.86 -26.14 -8.10
N VAL A 411 -16.09 -25.30 -9.11
CA VAL A 411 -17.12 -24.24 -9.03
C VAL A 411 -18.51 -24.81 -8.77
N GLU A 412 -18.81 -26.00 -9.29
CA GLU A 412 -20.06 -26.71 -9.10
C GLU A 412 -20.25 -27.22 -7.66
N ASP A 413 -19.15 -27.44 -6.93
CA ASP A 413 -19.17 -27.91 -5.55
C ASP A 413 -19.31 -26.75 -4.53
N GLN A 414 -19.08 -25.50 -4.95
CA GLN A 414 -19.05 -24.34 -4.04
C GLN A 414 -20.29 -24.17 -3.16
N PRO A 415 -21.55 -24.32 -3.66
CA PRO A 415 -22.72 -24.11 -2.82
C PRO A 415 -22.79 -25.08 -1.64
N GLU A 416 -22.54 -26.36 -1.87
CA GLU A 416 -22.54 -27.35 -0.78
C GLU A 416 -21.30 -27.24 0.10
N PHE A 417 -20.13 -26.90 -0.46
CA PHE A 417 -18.93 -26.62 0.33
C PHE A 417 -19.14 -25.46 1.32
N ILE A 418 -19.72 -24.34 0.86
CA ILE A 418 -19.97 -23.17 1.72
C ILE A 418 -21.01 -23.45 2.80
N LYS A 419 -22.04 -24.21 2.47
CA LYS A 419 -23.04 -24.66 3.44
C LYS A 419 -22.44 -25.53 4.54
N GLU A 420 -21.62 -26.52 4.19
CA GLU A 420 -20.93 -27.36 5.20
C GLU A 420 -19.86 -26.57 5.97
N PHE A 421 -19.19 -25.64 5.32
CA PHE A 421 -18.25 -24.73 5.97
C PHE A 421 -18.94 -23.86 7.03
N GLN A 422 -20.12 -23.32 6.73
CA GLN A 422 -20.89 -22.54 7.70
C GLN A 422 -21.26 -23.39 8.93
N GLN A 423 -21.57 -24.68 8.76
CA GLN A 423 -21.84 -25.58 9.88
C GLN A 423 -20.63 -25.76 10.81
N ILE A 424 -19.41 -25.76 10.26
CA ILE A 424 -18.17 -25.78 11.06
C ILE A 424 -18.06 -24.49 11.90
N LEU A 425 -18.34 -23.34 11.30
CA LEU A 425 -18.33 -22.06 12.02
C LEU A 425 -19.39 -22.00 13.11
N ASP A 426 -20.61 -22.45 12.82
CA ASP A 426 -21.75 -22.48 13.75
C ASP A 426 -21.46 -23.39 14.95
N LYS A 427 -20.85 -24.56 14.70
CA LYS A 427 -20.40 -25.50 15.74
C LYS A 427 -19.45 -24.83 16.75
N HIS A 428 -18.58 -23.93 16.28
CA HIS A 428 -17.59 -23.23 17.11
C HIS A 428 -18.05 -21.83 17.53
N ASN A 429 -19.28 -21.42 17.18
CA ASN A 429 -19.84 -20.09 17.42
C ASN A 429 -18.89 -18.96 16.96
N LYS A 430 -18.34 -19.09 15.76
CA LYS A 430 -17.44 -18.10 15.15
C LYS A 430 -18.07 -17.46 13.92
N SER A 431 -17.78 -16.18 13.72
CA SER A 431 -18.07 -15.48 12.47
C SER A 431 -16.86 -15.48 11.54
N CYS A 432 -17.11 -15.30 10.25
CA CYS A 432 -16.09 -15.32 9.22
C CYS A 432 -16.40 -14.24 8.18
N VAL A 433 -15.33 -13.66 7.62
CA VAL A 433 -15.40 -12.78 6.46
C VAL A 433 -15.26 -13.61 5.20
N PHE A 434 -16.10 -13.33 4.21
CA PHE A 434 -16.12 -13.98 2.91
C PHE A 434 -15.75 -12.99 1.81
N TYR A 435 -14.70 -13.29 1.07
CA TYR A 435 -14.42 -12.65 -0.21
C TYR A 435 -13.76 -13.68 -1.10
N ALA A 436 -14.03 -13.67 -2.40
CA ALA A 436 -13.69 -14.85 -3.20
C ALA A 436 -13.45 -14.48 -4.66
N HIS A 437 -12.50 -15.19 -5.26
CA HIS A 437 -12.40 -15.38 -6.71
C HIS A 437 -13.39 -16.49 -7.11
N ILE A 438 -14.67 -16.22 -6.86
CA ILE A 438 -15.72 -17.24 -6.86
C ILE A 438 -15.88 -17.91 -8.24
N GLY A 439 -15.59 -17.19 -9.33
CA GLY A 439 -15.58 -17.74 -10.69
C GLY A 439 -14.52 -18.81 -10.96
N ASP A 440 -13.47 -18.89 -10.15
CA ASP A 440 -12.36 -19.85 -10.29
C ASP A 440 -12.40 -20.99 -9.27
N GLY A 441 -13.45 -21.06 -8.44
CA GLY A 441 -13.54 -22.09 -7.40
C GLY A 441 -12.92 -21.67 -6.07
N GLU A 442 -12.23 -20.53 -6.00
CA GLU A 442 -11.47 -20.10 -4.82
C GLU A 442 -12.23 -19.15 -3.90
N ILE A 443 -12.13 -19.41 -2.60
CA ILE A 443 -12.83 -18.71 -1.54
C ILE A 443 -11.84 -18.32 -0.45
N HIS A 444 -11.80 -17.03 -0.13
CA HIS A 444 -11.02 -16.52 0.99
C HIS A 444 -11.90 -16.35 2.21
N LEU A 445 -11.64 -17.20 3.19
CA LEU A 445 -12.37 -17.28 4.45
C LEU A 445 -11.45 -16.81 5.58
N ARG A 446 -11.92 -15.84 6.37
CA ARG A 446 -11.18 -15.31 7.51
C ARG A 446 -12.03 -15.29 8.78
N PRO A 447 -11.91 -16.31 9.65
CA PRO A 447 -12.53 -16.31 10.97
C PRO A 447 -12.08 -15.10 11.81
N ILE A 448 -12.98 -14.59 12.64
CA ILE A 448 -12.65 -13.53 13.60
C ILE A 448 -12.09 -14.16 14.88
N LEU A 449 -10.79 -13.99 15.11
CA LEU A 449 -10.06 -14.56 16.24
C LEU A 449 -9.14 -13.53 16.90
N ASP A 450 -8.96 -13.64 18.21
CA ASP A 450 -8.00 -12.89 19.01
C ASP A 450 -6.77 -13.76 19.30
N LEU A 451 -5.75 -13.68 18.44
CA LEU A 451 -4.53 -14.49 18.57
C LEU A 451 -3.65 -14.09 19.77
N LYS A 452 -4.05 -13.10 20.58
CA LYS A 452 -3.42 -12.82 21.88
C LYS A 452 -3.93 -13.76 22.98
N LYS A 453 -5.05 -14.47 22.76
CA LYS A 453 -5.64 -15.44 23.70
C LYS A 453 -5.29 -16.86 23.32
N GLU A 454 -5.00 -17.70 24.32
CA GLU A 454 -4.65 -19.10 24.06
C GLU A 454 -5.80 -19.88 23.41
N GLU A 455 -7.04 -19.65 23.83
CA GLU A 455 -8.21 -20.37 23.32
C GLU A 455 -8.39 -20.13 21.81
N ASP A 456 -8.23 -18.89 21.37
CA ASP A 456 -8.37 -18.51 19.95
C ASP A 456 -7.15 -18.95 19.12
N ARG A 457 -5.97 -19.12 19.73
CA ARG A 457 -4.81 -19.76 19.07
C ARG A 457 -5.05 -21.25 18.82
N GLN A 458 -5.71 -21.94 19.74
CA GLN A 458 -6.12 -23.33 19.51
C GLN A 458 -7.23 -23.39 18.47
N MET A 459 -8.20 -22.49 18.54
CA MET A 459 -9.28 -22.39 17.55
C MET A 459 -8.77 -22.12 16.13
N PHE A 460 -7.71 -21.32 16.00
CA PHE A 460 -7.01 -21.10 14.73
C PHE A 460 -6.56 -22.41 14.08
N PHE A 461 -6.03 -23.35 14.87
CA PHE A 461 -5.68 -24.69 14.39
C PHE A 461 -6.94 -25.54 14.14
N THR A 462 -7.85 -25.63 15.12
CA THR A 462 -9.05 -26.50 15.04
C THR A 462 -9.91 -26.21 13.81
N ILE A 463 -10.20 -24.93 13.54
CA ILE A 463 -10.98 -24.55 12.34
C ILE A 463 -10.23 -24.96 11.08
N THR A 464 -8.92 -24.72 11.02
CA THR A 464 -8.12 -25.07 9.83
C THR A 464 -8.08 -26.57 9.59
N ASP A 465 -7.95 -27.36 10.65
CA ASP A 465 -7.91 -28.82 10.56
C ASP A 465 -9.24 -29.42 10.08
N GLU A 466 -10.36 -28.94 10.62
CA GLU A 466 -11.71 -29.36 10.18
C GLU A 466 -12.00 -28.90 8.73
N VAL A 467 -11.54 -27.72 8.35
CA VAL A 467 -11.68 -27.21 6.98
C VAL A 467 -10.77 -27.98 6.02
N ALA A 468 -9.59 -28.41 6.45
CA ALA A 468 -8.73 -29.28 5.64
C ALA A 468 -9.45 -30.60 5.34
N ASP A 469 -10.12 -31.21 6.33
CA ASP A 469 -10.95 -32.41 6.10
C ASP A 469 -12.09 -32.14 5.11
N LEU A 470 -12.75 -31.00 5.22
CA LEU A 470 -13.80 -30.58 4.29
C LEU A 470 -13.25 -30.41 2.86
N VAL A 471 -12.15 -29.69 2.69
CA VAL A 471 -11.49 -29.51 1.40
C VAL A 471 -11.10 -30.86 0.80
N LYS A 472 -10.56 -31.78 1.61
CA LYS A 472 -10.20 -33.14 1.16
C LYS A 472 -11.42 -33.93 0.70
N LYS A 473 -12.56 -33.83 1.41
CA LYS A 473 -13.84 -34.46 1.03
C LYS A 473 -14.28 -34.02 -0.37
N PHE A 474 -14.14 -32.73 -0.69
CA PHE A 474 -14.47 -32.19 -2.02
C PHE A 474 -13.34 -32.36 -3.06
N LYS A 475 -12.22 -33.00 -2.69
CA LYS A 475 -10.99 -33.11 -3.50
C LYS A 475 -10.49 -31.74 -3.99
N GLY A 476 -10.60 -30.76 -3.10
CA GLY A 476 -10.15 -29.38 -3.30
C GLY A 476 -8.67 -29.18 -2.98
N SER A 477 -8.24 -27.92 -3.11
CA SER A 477 -6.91 -27.45 -2.73
C SER A 477 -7.01 -26.54 -1.51
N LEU A 478 -6.16 -26.76 -0.50
CA LEU A 478 -6.11 -25.88 0.67
C LEU A 478 -5.33 -24.58 0.36
N SER A 479 -4.49 -24.61 -0.69
CA SER A 479 -3.83 -23.44 -1.25
C SER A 479 -4.16 -23.26 -2.74
N GLY A 480 -4.85 -22.18 -3.08
CA GLY A 480 -5.18 -21.76 -4.43
C GLY A 480 -4.09 -20.90 -5.05
N GLU A 481 -3.82 -19.72 -4.46
CA GLU A 481 -2.93 -18.69 -5.02
C GLU A 481 -1.85 -18.16 -4.06
N HIS A 482 -2.04 -18.33 -2.75
CA HIS A 482 -1.17 -17.74 -1.74
C HIS A 482 0.04 -18.61 -1.36
N GLY A 483 0.06 -19.87 -1.79
CA GLY A 483 1.05 -20.88 -1.41
C GLY A 483 0.78 -21.51 -0.04
N ASP A 484 1.46 -22.62 0.23
CA ASP A 484 1.34 -23.37 1.48
C ASP A 484 1.98 -22.61 2.66
N GLY A 485 3.22 -22.14 2.47
CA GLY A 485 4.03 -21.51 3.51
C GLY A 485 4.05 -22.28 4.83
N ARG A 486 3.86 -21.53 5.91
CA ARG A 486 3.66 -22.03 7.28
C ARG A 486 2.21 -22.28 7.64
N VAL A 487 1.30 -21.46 7.11
CA VAL A 487 -0.13 -21.54 7.45
C VAL A 487 -0.68 -22.91 7.06
N ARG A 488 -0.34 -23.41 5.86
CA ARG A 488 -0.94 -24.63 5.31
C ARG A 488 0.03 -25.80 5.22
N GLY A 489 1.34 -25.55 5.32
CA GLY A 489 2.37 -26.59 5.16
C GLY A 489 2.23 -27.78 6.13
N GLU A 490 1.65 -27.61 7.32
CA GLU A 490 1.36 -28.73 8.25
C GLU A 490 0.31 -29.71 7.68
N PHE A 491 -0.60 -29.23 6.85
CA PHE A 491 -1.74 -29.99 6.32
C PHE A 491 -1.45 -30.64 4.96
N VAL A 492 -0.30 -30.37 4.33
CA VAL A 492 0.04 -30.93 3.00
C VAL A 492 -0.04 -32.46 3.03
N LYS A 493 0.49 -33.11 4.07
CA LYS A 493 0.39 -34.57 4.25
C LYS A 493 -1.05 -35.09 4.22
N LYS A 494 -1.98 -34.36 4.86
CA LYS A 494 -3.41 -34.69 4.86
C LYS A 494 -4.03 -34.47 3.48
N MET A 495 -3.63 -33.42 2.77
CA MET A 495 -4.19 -33.08 1.46
C MET A 495 -3.78 -34.05 0.35
N ILE A 496 -2.50 -34.41 0.26
CA ILE A 496 -2.00 -35.26 -0.85
C ILE A 496 -1.76 -36.71 -0.43
N GLY A 497 -2.05 -37.09 0.81
CA GLY A 497 -1.81 -38.42 1.33
C GLY A 497 -0.36 -38.67 1.73
N GLU A 498 -0.15 -39.64 2.63
CA GLU A 498 1.16 -39.92 3.23
C GLU A 498 2.21 -40.38 2.21
N LYS A 499 1.82 -41.23 1.25
CA LYS A 499 2.74 -41.74 0.24
C LYS A 499 3.29 -40.60 -0.64
N ASN A 500 2.42 -39.73 -1.15
CA ASN A 500 2.85 -38.58 -1.95
C ASN A 500 3.63 -37.55 -1.12
N TYR A 501 3.24 -37.34 0.16
CA TYR A 501 4.00 -36.46 1.06
C TYR A 501 5.45 -36.93 1.23
N ASN A 502 5.66 -38.24 1.42
CA ASN A 502 7.01 -38.79 1.50
C ASN A 502 7.80 -38.62 0.19
N MET A 503 7.15 -38.76 -0.98
CA MET A 503 7.79 -38.46 -2.27
C MET A 503 8.27 -37.01 -2.35
N ILE A 504 7.47 -36.03 -1.94
CA ILE A 504 7.88 -34.62 -2.00
C ILE A 504 8.94 -34.26 -0.93
N VAL A 505 8.98 -34.97 0.20
CA VAL A 505 10.05 -34.87 1.20
C VAL A 505 11.37 -35.37 0.61
N GLU A 506 11.37 -36.54 -0.02
CA GLU A 506 12.55 -37.08 -0.72
C GLU A 506 13.00 -36.14 -1.85
N LEU A 507 12.04 -35.61 -2.62
CA LEU A 507 12.31 -34.62 -3.66
C LEU A 507 13.05 -33.41 -3.07
N LYS A 508 12.54 -32.79 -2.00
CA LYS A 508 13.23 -31.67 -1.33
C LYS A 508 14.66 -32.06 -0.92
N HIS A 509 14.86 -33.25 -0.38
CA HIS A 509 16.18 -33.72 0.02
C HIS A 509 17.14 -33.87 -1.17
N VAL A 510 16.66 -34.34 -2.32
CA VAL A 510 17.48 -34.45 -3.54
C VAL A 510 17.89 -33.07 -4.07
N TRP A 511 16.97 -32.09 -4.05
CA TRP A 511 17.26 -30.72 -4.50
C TRP A 511 18.17 -29.96 -3.53
N ASP A 512 18.02 -30.20 -2.24
CA ASP A 512 18.72 -29.47 -1.19
C ASP A 512 19.12 -30.40 -0.02
N PRO A 513 20.20 -31.18 -0.19
CA PRO A 513 20.61 -32.20 0.77
C PRO A 513 20.93 -31.66 2.17
N ASN A 514 21.39 -30.41 2.24
CA ASN A 514 21.73 -29.73 3.49
C ASN A 514 20.59 -28.87 4.04
N ASN A 515 19.43 -28.86 3.38
CA ASN A 515 18.22 -28.12 3.76
C ASN A 515 18.48 -26.61 4.00
N ILE A 516 19.28 -25.99 3.13
CA ILE A 516 19.66 -24.57 3.24
C ILE A 516 18.64 -23.61 2.61
N PHE A 517 17.79 -24.06 1.69
CA PHE A 517 16.81 -23.22 1.00
C PHE A 517 15.46 -23.24 1.71
N ASN A 518 15.10 -22.09 2.28
CA ASN A 518 13.83 -21.78 2.93
C ASN A 518 13.21 -22.95 3.73
N PRO A 519 13.94 -23.50 4.73
CA PRO A 519 13.51 -24.71 5.43
C PRO A 519 12.23 -24.50 6.24
N GLY A 520 11.46 -25.58 6.40
CA GLY A 520 10.21 -25.58 7.16
C GLY A 520 9.07 -24.85 6.46
N LYS A 521 9.08 -24.90 5.11
CA LYS A 521 7.97 -24.53 4.21
C LYS A 521 7.64 -25.74 3.35
N ILE A 522 6.35 -25.94 3.06
CA ILE A 522 5.80 -27.07 2.29
C ILE A 522 6.04 -28.43 2.97
N VAL A 523 7.29 -28.82 3.19
CA VAL A 523 7.69 -30.04 3.91
C VAL A 523 8.39 -29.70 5.22
N HIS A 524 8.21 -30.58 6.22
CA HIS A 524 8.72 -30.39 7.58
C HIS A 524 8.31 -29.03 8.19
N THR A 525 7.13 -28.56 7.83
CA THR A 525 6.58 -27.30 8.31
C THR A 525 6.30 -27.39 9.81
N PRO A 526 6.69 -26.39 10.62
CA PRO A 526 6.31 -26.31 12.02
C PRO A 526 4.80 -26.24 12.21
N LYS A 527 4.32 -26.47 13.44
CA LYS A 527 2.90 -26.37 13.73
C LYS A 527 2.34 -24.98 13.42
N MET A 528 1.14 -24.95 12.86
CA MET A 528 0.47 -23.74 12.39
C MET A 528 0.28 -22.70 13.51
N ASN A 529 0.08 -23.13 14.76
CA ASN A 529 -0.14 -22.25 15.90
C ASN A 529 1.15 -21.83 16.64
N GLU A 530 2.33 -22.15 16.11
CA GLU A 530 3.63 -21.71 16.65
C GLU A 530 4.19 -20.47 15.94
N SER A 531 5.09 -19.73 16.59
CA SER A 531 5.76 -18.55 16.01
C SER A 531 4.82 -17.43 15.50
N LEU A 532 3.64 -17.29 16.12
CA LEU A 532 2.71 -16.20 15.83
C LEU A 532 3.32 -14.83 16.24
N ARG A 533 2.83 -13.75 15.64
CA ARG A 533 3.24 -12.37 15.96
C ARG A 533 2.98 -11.98 17.42
N TYR A 534 1.96 -12.58 18.01
CA TYR A 534 1.52 -12.32 19.38
C TYR A 534 1.93 -13.47 20.29
N GLU A 535 2.26 -13.13 21.52
CA GLU A 535 2.51 -14.13 22.57
C GLU A 535 1.18 -14.58 23.18
N SER A 536 1.15 -15.81 23.72
CA SER A 536 -0.03 -16.35 24.40
C SER A 536 -0.33 -15.53 25.65
N ASN A 537 -1.61 -15.18 25.84
CA ASN A 537 -2.12 -14.38 26.95
C ASN A 537 -1.41 -13.02 27.08
N GLN A 538 -1.00 -12.45 25.94
CA GLN A 538 -0.36 -11.13 25.89
C GLN A 538 -1.38 -10.03 26.22
N THR A 539 -1.13 -9.28 27.29
CA THR A 539 -1.94 -8.10 27.62
C THR A 539 -1.60 -6.92 26.69
N THR A 540 -2.62 -6.25 26.17
CA THR A 540 -2.44 -5.06 25.35
C THR A 540 -2.16 -3.85 26.24
N ASN A 541 -0.91 -3.40 26.27
CA ASN A 541 -0.48 -2.23 27.05
C ASN A 541 -1.29 -0.98 26.68
N GLN A 542 -1.73 -0.24 27.70
CA GLN A 542 -2.29 1.10 27.55
C GLN A 542 -1.21 2.14 27.86
N PHE A 543 -1.22 3.25 27.13
CA PHE A 543 -0.24 4.32 27.26
C PHE A 543 -0.96 5.64 27.48
N ASP A 544 -0.42 6.48 28.36
CA ASP A 544 -0.89 7.85 28.53
C ASP A 544 -0.39 8.69 27.35
N THR A 545 -1.31 9.03 26.45
CA THR A 545 -1.02 9.74 25.20
C THR A 545 -1.69 11.11 25.19
N VAL A 546 -1.06 12.08 24.54
CA VAL A 546 -1.62 13.44 24.43
C VAL A 546 -2.70 13.49 23.35
N PHE A 547 -2.48 12.81 22.22
CA PHE A 547 -3.53 12.59 21.25
C PHE A 547 -4.54 11.56 21.77
N ASP A 548 -5.80 11.78 21.43
CA ASP A 548 -6.89 10.83 21.62
C ASP A 548 -6.78 9.69 20.58
N PHE A 549 -6.49 8.48 21.04
CA PHE A 549 -6.47 7.24 20.25
C PHE A 549 -7.66 6.31 20.58
N SER A 550 -8.76 6.85 21.12
CA SER A 550 -9.94 6.06 21.50
C SER A 550 -10.55 5.29 20.33
N GLU A 551 -10.59 5.88 19.13
CA GLU A 551 -11.09 5.21 17.90
C GLU A 551 -10.36 3.90 17.59
N SER A 552 -9.04 3.85 17.85
CA SER A 552 -8.22 2.64 17.68
C SER A 552 -8.05 1.85 18.97
N GLN A 553 -8.67 2.28 20.08
CA GLN A 553 -8.48 1.72 21.43
C GLN A 553 -7.00 1.72 21.87
N GLY A 554 -6.29 2.81 21.56
CA GLY A 554 -4.90 3.05 21.92
C GLY A 554 -3.93 3.05 20.73
N ILE A 555 -2.76 3.65 20.93
CA ILE A 555 -1.71 3.78 19.90
C ILE A 555 -1.11 2.43 19.47
N LEU A 556 -1.01 1.45 20.39
CA LEU A 556 -0.48 0.13 20.08
C LEU A 556 -1.38 -0.59 19.06
N ARG A 557 -2.70 -0.53 19.26
CA ARG A 557 -3.67 -1.12 18.33
C ARG A 557 -3.71 -0.40 16.98
N LEU A 558 -3.49 0.92 16.94
CA LEU A 558 -3.27 1.66 15.69
C LEU A 558 -2.03 1.13 14.93
N ALA A 559 -0.93 0.85 15.63
CA ALA A 559 0.24 0.22 15.01
C ALA A 559 -0.05 -1.22 14.55
N GLU A 560 -0.86 -1.97 15.29
CA GLU A 560 -1.29 -3.33 14.96
C GLU A 560 -2.24 -3.41 13.75
N GLN A 561 -2.91 -2.33 13.36
CA GLN A 561 -3.70 -2.26 12.11
C GLN A 561 -2.82 -2.49 10.86
N CYS A 562 -1.51 -2.28 10.94
CA CYS A 562 -0.62 -2.66 9.86
C CYS A 562 -0.51 -4.20 9.76
N ASN A 563 -1.23 -4.78 8.80
CA ASN A 563 -1.19 -6.21 8.51
C ASN A 563 0.11 -6.67 7.82
N GLY A 564 0.85 -5.77 7.17
CA GLY A 564 2.12 -6.06 6.47
C GLY A 564 2.01 -6.22 4.95
N SER A 565 0.83 -5.99 4.36
CA SER A 565 0.52 -6.05 2.92
C SER A 565 1.47 -5.26 2.02
N GLY A 566 2.15 -4.26 2.57
CA GLY A 566 3.18 -3.49 1.88
C GLY A 566 2.66 -2.43 0.93
N ASP A 567 1.41 -1.94 1.05
CA ASP A 567 0.86 -0.88 0.18
C ASP A 567 1.78 0.36 0.07
N CYS A 568 2.57 0.62 1.11
CA CYS A 568 3.60 1.64 1.17
C CYS A 568 4.86 1.38 0.32
N ARG A 569 4.97 0.22 -0.34
CA ARG A 569 6.07 -0.16 -1.24
C ARG A 569 5.77 0.11 -2.71
N LYS A 570 4.61 0.67 -3.04
CA LYS A 570 4.35 1.12 -4.41
C LYS A 570 5.35 2.21 -4.81
N SER A 571 5.71 2.23 -6.09
CA SER A 571 6.67 3.21 -6.61
C SER A 571 6.02 4.50 -7.07
N HIS A 572 6.87 5.49 -7.38
CA HIS A 572 6.44 6.72 -8.04
C HIS A 572 5.90 6.49 -9.46
N VAL A 573 6.29 5.39 -10.13
CA VAL A 573 5.78 5.01 -11.45
C VAL A 573 4.32 4.60 -11.35
N ILE A 574 3.95 3.86 -10.29
CA ILE A 574 2.56 3.53 -10.00
C ILE A 574 1.77 4.79 -9.61
N GLY A 575 2.37 5.64 -8.79
CA GLY A 575 1.81 6.92 -8.36
C GLY A 575 1.23 6.90 -6.94
N GLY A 576 0.52 7.97 -6.60
CA GLY A 576 0.05 8.25 -5.24
C GLY A 576 1.09 9.00 -4.39
N THR A 577 0.73 9.23 -3.14
CA THR A 577 1.44 10.03 -2.15
C THR A 577 2.22 9.14 -1.17
N MET A 578 1.70 7.96 -0.83
CA MET A 578 2.34 7.03 0.12
C MET A 578 3.33 6.10 -0.60
N CYS A 579 4.58 5.93 -0.16
CA CYS A 579 5.32 6.62 0.90
C CYS A 579 6.52 7.33 0.26
N PRO A 580 6.66 8.66 0.37
CA PRO A 580 7.61 9.41 -0.45
C PRO A 580 9.07 9.04 -0.14
N SER A 581 9.39 8.76 1.13
CA SER A 581 10.71 8.31 1.55
C SER A 581 11.07 6.94 0.97
N PHE A 582 10.12 5.99 0.93
CA PHE A 582 10.34 4.71 0.26
C PHE A 582 10.48 4.90 -1.25
N MET A 583 9.63 5.70 -1.90
CA MET A 583 9.72 5.93 -3.35
C MET A 583 11.08 6.52 -3.77
N ALA A 584 11.67 7.38 -2.93
CA ALA A 584 12.97 8.01 -3.16
C ALA A 584 14.17 7.11 -2.83
N THR A 585 14.08 6.28 -1.78
CA THR A 585 15.22 5.48 -1.28
C THR A 585 15.17 4.01 -1.68
N ARG A 586 13.97 3.50 -1.99
CA ARG A 586 13.62 2.08 -2.16
C ARG A 586 13.94 1.19 -0.94
N SER A 587 14.26 1.79 0.22
CA SER A 587 14.62 1.05 1.43
C SER A 587 13.39 0.63 2.23
N GLU A 588 13.31 -0.65 2.58
CA GLU A 588 12.25 -1.21 3.43
C GLU A 588 12.04 -0.41 4.74
N LYS A 589 13.13 0.07 5.33
CA LYS A 589 13.12 0.89 6.57
C LYS A 589 12.24 2.14 6.46
N GLU A 590 12.09 2.67 5.25
CA GLU A 590 11.39 3.92 5.00
C GLU A 590 9.92 3.75 4.63
N THR A 591 9.38 2.56 4.85
CA THR A 591 7.98 2.22 4.59
C THR A 591 7.08 2.51 5.78
N THR A 592 5.77 2.70 5.52
CA THR A 592 4.75 2.75 6.56
C THR A 592 4.76 1.50 7.43
N ARG A 593 4.89 0.30 6.82
CA ARG A 593 4.88 -0.95 7.56
C ARG A 593 6.09 -1.12 8.46
N ALA A 594 7.27 -0.64 8.04
CA ALA A 594 8.45 -0.65 8.89
C ALA A 594 8.26 0.19 10.15
N ARG A 595 7.74 1.41 9.98
CA ARG A 595 7.44 2.33 11.09
C ARG A 595 6.42 1.76 12.07
N ALA A 596 5.34 1.18 11.56
CA ALA A 596 4.34 0.53 12.39
C ALA A 596 4.89 -0.72 13.11
N ASN A 597 5.66 -1.56 12.41
CA ASN A 597 6.23 -2.79 12.95
C ASN A 597 7.25 -2.52 14.06
N ILE A 598 8.16 -1.56 13.87
CA ILE A 598 9.16 -1.19 14.89
C ILE A 598 8.48 -0.55 16.10
N LEU A 599 7.54 0.37 15.89
CA LEU A 599 6.78 0.95 17.00
C LEU A 599 6.04 -0.13 17.79
N ARG A 600 5.33 -1.03 17.11
CA ARG A 600 4.65 -2.19 17.74
C ARG A 600 5.64 -3.07 18.50
N GLU A 601 6.78 -3.40 17.91
CA GLU A 601 7.78 -4.27 18.54
C GLU A 601 8.20 -3.72 19.90
N PHE A 602 8.60 -2.45 19.96
CA PHE A 602 9.08 -1.85 21.21
C PHE A 602 7.96 -1.54 22.19
N LEU A 603 6.78 -1.10 21.75
CA LEU A 603 5.64 -0.89 22.65
C LEU A 603 5.12 -2.19 23.26
N THR A 604 5.27 -3.31 22.57
CA THR A 604 4.92 -4.62 23.12
C THR A 604 6.04 -5.16 24.02
N ARG A 605 7.25 -5.33 23.47
CA ARG A 605 8.30 -6.19 24.05
C ARG A 605 9.40 -5.46 24.81
N SER A 606 9.46 -4.13 24.75
CA SER A 606 10.50 -3.38 25.45
C SER A 606 10.44 -3.60 26.97
N PRO A 607 11.58 -3.86 27.63
CA PRO A 607 11.66 -3.88 29.09
C PRO A 607 11.77 -2.48 29.71
N LYS A 608 12.03 -1.42 28.92
CA LYS A 608 12.10 -0.04 29.41
C LYS A 608 10.76 0.43 29.99
N LYS A 609 10.81 1.23 31.07
CA LYS A 609 9.63 1.89 31.66
C LYS A 609 8.93 2.78 30.64
N ASN A 610 9.67 3.70 30.00
CA ASN A 610 9.20 4.42 28.84
C ASN A 610 9.48 3.60 27.58
N LYS A 611 8.46 2.87 27.09
CA LYS A 611 8.58 2.00 25.91
C LYS A 611 8.73 2.77 24.59
N PHE A 612 8.54 4.09 24.59
CA PHE A 612 8.82 4.93 23.42
C PHE A 612 10.29 5.34 23.32
N ALA A 613 11.08 5.26 24.40
CA ALA A 613 12.45 5.78 24.43
C ALA A 613 13.49 4.86 23.76
N HIS A 614 13.32 4.58 22.46
CA HIS A 614 14.22 3.73 21.65
C HIS A 614 14.68 4.44 20.38
N ASP A 615 15.96 4.30 20.07
CA ASP A 615 16.61 4.97 18.94
C ASP A 615 16.21 4.28 17.62
N GLU A 616 15.87 3.00 17.66
CA GLU A 616 15.35 2.23 16.53
C GLU A 616 14.00 2.78 16.04
N ILE A 617 13.12 3.21 16.95
CA ILE A 617 11.86 3.86 16.57
C ILE A 617 12.16 5.23 15.95
N TYR A 618 13.10 5.99 16.53
CA TYR A 618 13.51 7.28 15.99
C TYR A 618 14.06 7.13 14.57
N GLU A 619 14.96 6.17 14.37
CA GLU A 619 15.62 5.88 13.09
C GLU A 619 14.62 5.63 11.97
N VAL A 620 13.60 4.79 12.17
CA VAL A 620 12.60 4.51 11.13
C VAL A 620 11.60 5.64 10.91
N MET A 621 11.40 6.49 11.93
CA MET A 621 10.50 7.65 11.85
C MET A 621 11.17 8.87 11.25
N ASP A 622 12.50 8.92 11.18
CA ASP A 622 13.27 10.11 10.83
C ASP A 622 12.87 10.66 9.45
N LEU A 623 12.95 9.84 8.40
CA LEU A 623 12.55 10.23 7.04
C LEU A 623 11.03 10.21 6.79
N CYS A 624 10.20 10.09 7.84
CA CYS A 624 8.75 10.27 7.68
C CYS A 624 8.42 11.76 7.51
N LEU A 625 7.91 12.11 6.32
CA LEU A 625 7.53 13.49 5.95
C LEU A 625 6.19 13.96 6.56
N SER A 626 5.53 13.15 7.40
CA SER A 626 4.22 13.47 8.00
C SER A 626 3.17 13.93 6.98
N CYS A 627 3.19 13.34 5.78
CA CYS A 627 2.35 13.74 4.65
C CYS A 627 0.91 13.22 4.72
N LYS A 628 0.61 12.32 5.67
CA LYS A 628 -0.67 11.61 5.85
C LYS A 628 -1.14 10.76 4.68
N GLY A 629 -0.30 10.51 3.67
CA GLY A 629 -0.64 9.59 2.58
C GLY A 629 -0.95 8.16 3.07
N CYS A 630 -0.35 7.73 4.19
CA CYS A 630 -0.69 6.44 4.81
C CYS A 630 -2.08 6.39 5.44
N LYS A 631 -2.62 7.53 5.87
CA LYS A 631 -3.96 7.62 6.42
C LYS A 631 -5.03 7.47 5.34
N SER A 632 -4.80 8.01 4.15
CA SER A 632 -5.77 8.00 3.05
C SER A 632 -5.59 6.83 2.09
N GLU A 633 -4.35 6.54 1.67
CA GLU A 633 -4.08 5.57 0.59
C GLU A 633 -3.86 4.14 1.09
N CYS A 634 -3.54 3.94 2.38
CA CYS A 634 -3.49 2.59 2.95
C CYS A 634 -4.91 2.16 3.32
N PRO A 635 -5.41 1.02 2.85
CA PRO A 635 -6.77 0.59 3.20
C PRO A 635 -6.97 0.35 4.71
N SER A 636 -5.88 0.10 5.45
CA SER A 636 -5.87 -0.04 6.91
C SER A 636 -5.82 1.30 7.67
N ASN A 637 -5.90 2.44 6.97
CA ASN A 637 -5.94 3.81 7.53
C ASN A 637 -4.86 4.14 8.58
N VAL A 638 -3.70 3.47 8.53
CA VAL A 638 -2.63 3.64 9.52
C VAL A 638 -2.10 5.08 9.47
N ASP A 639 -2.29 5.84 10.55
CA ASP A 639 -1.83 7.24 10.65
C ASP A 639 -0.44 7.34 11.30
N VAL A 640 0.60 7.06 10.51
CA VAL A 640 2.00 7.19 10.95
C VAL A 640 2.36 8.63 11.32
N ALA A 641 1.72 9.64 10.72
CA ALA A 641 2.01 11.03 11.06
C ALA A 641 1.59 11.34 12.51
N LYS A 642 0.40 10.89 12.92
CA LYS A 642 -0.08 10.99 14.30
C LYS A 642 0.78 10.14 15.26
N MET A 643 1.10 8.90 14.88
CA MET A 643 1.98 8.04 15.70
C MET A 643 3.38 8.64 15.88
N LYS A 644 3.99 9.22 14.84
CA LYS A 644 5.30 9.89 14.92
C LYS A 644 5.25 11.08 15.87
N ALA A 645 4.22 11.91 15.78
CA ALA A 645 4.09 13.08 16.65
C ALA A 645 3.94 12.69 18.13
N GLU A 646 3.13 11.67 18.42
CA GLU A 646 3.01 11.09 19.77
C GLU A 646 4.34 10.50 20.25
N PHE A 647 4.95 9.63 19.44
CA PHE A 647 6.24 9.01 19.75
C PHE A 647 7.31 10.05 20.09
N LEU A 648 7.45 11.12 19.30
CA LEU A 648 8.48 12.13 19.52
C LEU A 648 8.27 12.88 20.86
N GLN A 649 7.04 13.17 21.26
CA GLN A 649 6.77 13.76 22.58
C GLN A 649 7.26 12.84 23.69
N GLN A 650 6.85 11.58 23.64
CA GLN A 650 7.20 10.57 24.64
C GLN A 650 8.72 10.29 24.66
N TYR A 651 9.37 10.32 23.49
CA TYR A 651 10.82 10.18 23.35
C TYR A 651 11.56 11.38 23.96
N TYR A 652 11.08 12.61 23.73
CA TYR A 652 11.70 13.83 24.27
C TYR A 652 11.45 14.04 25.76
N ASP A 653 10.38 13.48 26.32
CA ASP A 653 10.19 13.49 27.78
C ASP A 653 11.34 12.76 28.50
N GLU A 654 11.94 11.77 27.86
CA GLU A 654 13.11 11.04 28.39
C GLU A 654 14.44 11.65 27.93
N LYS A 655 14.56 11.97 26.63
CA LYS A 655 15.84 12.33 25.98
C LYS A 655 16.10 13.83 25.93
N GLY A 656 15.11 14.65 26.23
CA GLY A 656 15.13 16.10 26.04
C GLY A 656 14.82 16.52 24.60
N VAL A 657 14.34 17.75 24.44
CA VAL A 657 13.99 18.32 23.13
C VAL A 657 15.23 18.90 22.45
N PRO A 658 15.57 18.47 21.22
CA PRO A 658 16.67 19.06 20.46
C PRO A 658 16.47 20.56 20.21
N PHE A 659 17.54 21.34 20.30
CA PHE A 659 17.50 22.80 20.10
C PHE A 659 16.87 23.19 18.75
N ARG A 660 17.25 22.51 17.65
CA ARG A 660 16.66 22.72 16.32
C ARG A 660 15.15 22.50 16.31
N ALA A 661 14.68 21.42 16.95
CA ALA A 661 13.25 21.11 17.05
C ALA A 661 12.50 22.19 17.82
N MET A 662 13.06 22.67 18.93
CA MET A 662 12.50 23.77 19.72
C MET A 662 12.40 25.08 18.94
N MET A 663 13.45 25.45 18.19
CA MET A 663 13.47 26.66 17.35
C MET A 663 12.42 26.58 16.22
N ILE A 664 12.33 25.44 15.54
CA ILE A 664 11.34 25.23 14.46
C ILE A 664 9.92 25.23 15.02
N ALA A 665 9.67 24.56 16.14
CA ALA A 665 8.35 24.53 16.75
C ALA A 665 7.86 25.94 17.12
N ASN A 666 8.76 26.79 17.62
CA ASN A 666 8.46 28.18 17.98
C ASN A 666 8.61 29.18 16.82
N PHE A 667 8.59 28.72 15.56
CA PHE A 667 8.73 29.57 14.37
C PHE A 667 7.79 30.79 14.36
N ALA A 668 6.51 30.59 14.66
CA ALA A 668 5.52 31.68 14.69
C ALA A 668 5.84 32.73 15.77
N LYS A 669 6.30 32.30 16.95
CA LYS A 669 6.73 33.19 18.04
C LYS A 669 8.01 33.94 17.71
N ALA A 670 8.97 33.28 17.06
CA ALA A 670 10.19 33.95 16.60
C ALA A 670 9.84 35.03 15.57
N ASN A 671 9.01 34.69 14.57
CA ASN A 671 8.60 35.63 13.52
C ASN A 671 7.75 36.79 14.03
N SER A 672 6.93 36.60 15.07
CA SER A 672 6.17 37.70 15.66
C SER A 672 7.07 38.81 16.23
N ILE A 673 8.24 38.43 16.76
CA ILE A 673 9.24 39.37 17.29
C ILE A 673 10.00 40.04 16.14
N VAL A 674 10.56 39.25 15.21
CA VAL A 674 11.47 39.77 14.18
C VAL A 674 10.77 40.45 13.01
N SER A 675 9.47 40.24 12.82
CA SER A 675 8.68 40.88 11.74
C SER A 675 8.54 42.39 11.91
N ASN A 676 8.70 42.94 13.12
CA ASN A 676 8.76 44.38 13.34
C ASN A 676 10.00 45.04 12.71
N PHE A 677 11.05 44.25 12.43
CA PHE A 677 12.30 44.68 11.83
C PHE A 677 12.60 43.89 10.53
N SER A 678 11.56 43.59 9.75
CA SER A 678 11.63 42.70 8.58
C SER A 678 12.75 43.03 7.59
N GLY A 679 13.07 44.30 7.35
CA GLY A 679 14.19 44.73 6.51
C GLY A 679 15.55 44.26 7.02
N LEU A 680 15.84 44.45 8.31
CA LEU A 680 17.08 44.01 8.96
C LEU A 680 17.14 42.48 9.04
N SER A 681 16.04 41.83 9.44
CA SER A 681 15.94 40.38 9.51
C SER A 681 16.22 39.72 8.15
N ASN A 682 15.61 40.26 7.07
CA ASN A 682 15.84 39.79 5.72
C ASN A 682 17.28 40.05 5.24
N PHE A 683 17.91 41.16 5.64
CA PHE A 683 19.32 41.42 5.35
C PHE A 683 20.23 40.34 5.98
N VAL A 684 20.00 40.02 7.26
CA VAL A 684 20.74 38.97 7.98
C VAL A 684 20.54 37.59 7.35
N MET A 685 19.31 37.26 6.95
CA MET A 685 18.98 35.96 6.33
C MET A 685 19.57 35.80 4.92
N LYS A 686 19.67 36.90 4.14
CA LYS A 686 20.22 36.90 2.77
C LYS A 686 21.75 36.88 2.73
N ASN A 687 22.41 37.48 3.71
CA ASN A 687 23.86 37.57 3.74
C ASN A 687 24.49 36.17 3.91
N SER A 688 25.47 35.85 3.06
CA SER A 688 26.08 34.53 3.01
C SER A 688 26.86 34.15 4.28
N LEU A 689 27.44 35.13 4.98
CA LEU A 689 28.17 34.91 6.23
C LEU A 689 27.22 34.71 7.41
N THR A 690 26.33 35.68 7.68
CA THR A 690 25.43 35.60 8.83
C THR A 690 24.35 34.54 8.65
N GLY A 691 23.77 34.45 7.45
CA GLY A 691 22.82 33.40 7.09
C GLY A 691 23.48 32.02 7.07
N GLY A 692 24.74 31.92 6.61
CA GLY A 692 25.52 30.68 6.65
C GLY A 692 25.78 30.20 8.08
N LEU A 693 26.16 31.11 8.99
CA LEU A 693 26.33 30.81 10.41
C LEU A 693 25.03 30.36 11.06
N MET A 694 23.92 31.06 10.80
CA MET A 694 22.59 30.70 11.31
C MET A 694 22.18 29.29 10.86
N LYS A 695 22.35 28.95 9.58
CA LYS A 695 22.07 27.60 9.06
C LYS A 695 22.93 26.55 9.75
N LYS A 696 24.23 26.80 9.91
CA LYS A 696 25.16 25.87 10.58
C LYS A 696 24.75 25.61 12.03
N VAL A 697 24.40 26.67 12.79
CA VAL A 697 23.94 26.55 14.19
C VAL A 697 22.61 25.79 14.27
N LEU A 698 21.72 26.01 13.33
CA LEU A 698 20.42 25.35 13.27
C LEU A 698 20.48 23.98 12.57
N GLY A 699 21.65 23.46 12.17
CA GLY A 699 21.76 22.19 11.44
C GLY A 699 20.93 22.16 10.14
N MET A 700 20.85 23.30 9.45
CA MET A 700 20.14 23.44 8.17
C MET A 700 21.13 23.42 7.01
N SER A 701 20.65 22.95 5.86
CA SER A 701 21.48 22.83 4.68
C SER A 701 21.91 24.17 4.09
N SER A 702 23.22 24.28 3.83
CA SER A 702 23.81 25.47 3.21
C SER A 702 23.22 25.75 1.81
N LYS A 703 22.77 24.69 1.12
CA LYS A 703 22.16 24.70 -0.22
C LYS A 703 20.73 25.27 -0.25
N ARG A 704 20.13 25.56 0.91
CA ARG A 704 18.77 26.11 1.02
C ARG A 704 18.77 27.60 1.35
N PRO A 705 18.02 28.44 0.62
CA PRO A 705 17.78 29.82 1.04
C PRO A 705 16.86 29.86 2.27
N LEU A 706 17.13 30.74 3.24
CA LEU A 706 16.22 30.89 4.38
C LEU A 706 14.92 31.59 3.95
N PRO A 707 13.75 31.18 4.47
CA PRO A 707 12.49 31.87 4.21
C PRO A 707 12.54 33.33 4.65
N LEU A 708 12.16 34.24 3.76
CA LEU A 708 12.15 35.68 4.04
C LEU A 708 10.83 36.10 4.67
N LEU A 709 10.87 37.20 5.43
CA LEU A 709 9.69 37.84 6.01
C LEU A 709 9.07 38.83 5.04
N SER A 710 7.75 38.87 5.01
CA SER A 710 6.97 39.90 4.33
C SER A 710 7.23 41.29 4.96
N PRO A 711 7.24 42.38 4.17
CA PRO A 711 7.44 43.73 4.71
C PRO A 711 6.39 44.15 5.74
N VAL A 712 5.14 43.68 5.55
CA VAL A 712 4.01 43.88 6.46
C VAL A 712 3.33 42.54 6.68
N THR A 713 2.93 42.24 7.91
CA THR A 713 2.17 41.02 8.21
C THR A 713 0.72 41.16 7.75
N LEU A 714 0.09 40.04 7.38
CA LEU A 714 -1.31 40.04 6.92
C LEU A 714 -2.25 40.66 7.97
N ARG A 715 -2.12 40.31 9.25
CA ARG A 715 -2.94 40.89 10.32
C ARG A 715 -2.78 42.41 10.42
N LYS A 716 -1.55 42.90 10.37
CA LYS A 716 -1.26 44.35 10.44
C LYS A 716 -1.80 45.08 9.23
N TRP A 717 -1.70 44.48 8.04
CA TRP A 717 -2.29 45.03 6.83
C TRP A 717 -3.82 45.07 6.91
N ALA A 718 -4.47 43.97 7.28
CA ALA A 718 -5.93 43.89 7.38
C ALA A 718 -6.49 44.86 8.42
N GLY A 719 -5.83 44.99 9.58
CA GLY A 719 -6.24 45.93 10.63
C GLY A 719 -6.18 47.41 10.19
N LYS A 720 -5.26 47.76 9.28
CA LYS A 720 -5.16 49.11 8.71
C LYS A 720 -6.09 49.34 7.51
N ASN A 721 -6.52 48.28 6.84
CA ASN A 721 -7.28 48.35 5.59
C ASN A 721 -8.69 47.76 5.74
N LYS A 722 -9.44 48.12 6.80
CA LYS A 722 -10.75 47.52 7.13
C LYS A 722 -11.76 47.56 5.98
N GLU A 723 -11.76 48.62 5.18
CA GLU A 723 -12.62 48.76 4.00
C GLU A 723 -12.30 47.70 2.92
N ALA A 724 -11.04 47.27 2.80
CA ALA A 724 -10.63 46.25 1.84
C ALA A 724 -11.12 44.84 2.19
N LEU A 725 -11.69 44.64 3.39
CA LEU A 725 -12.32 43.38 3.82
C LEU A 725 -13.83 43.33 3.51
N GLN A 726 -14.43 44.45 3.10
CA GLN A 726 -15.85 44.51 2.76
C GLN A 726 -16.11 43.93 1.37
N ALA A 727 -17.25 43.26 1.21
CA ALA A 727 -17.70 42.75 -0.08
C ALA A 727 -17.83 43.89 -1.10
N LYS A 728 -17.36 43.67 -2.33
CA LYS A 728 -17.57 44.59 -3.46
C LYS A 728 -18.77 44.12 -4.27
N GLY A 729 -19.65 45.05 -4.65
CA GLY A 729 -20.89 44.73 -5.37
C GLY A 729 -21.93 44.04 -4.49
N ASN A 730 -22.66 43.08 -5.04
CA ASN A 730 -23.72 42.37 -4.31
C ASN A 730 -23.14 41.45 -3.23
N LYS A 731 -23.54 41.67 -1.98
CA LYS A 731 -23.11 40.85 -0.84
C LYS A 731 -23.70 39.45 -0.94
N LYS A 732 -22.86 38.44 -1.11
CA LYS A 732 -23.23 37.02 -1.23
C LYS A 732 -23.15 36.27 0.09
N GLY A 733 -22.28 36.69 0.99
CA GLY A 733 -22.08 36.04 2.28
C GLY A 733 -20.88 36.59 3.03
N LYS A 734 -20.58 35.98 4.17
CA LYS A 734 -19.42 36.31 5.01
C LYS A 734 -18.61 35.05 5.29
N VAL A 735 -17.29 35.17 5.23
CA VAL A 735 -16.34 34.08 5.49
C VAL A 735 -15.27 34.52 6.48
N PHE A 736 -14.78 33.58 7.27
CA PHE A 736 -13.64 33.81 8.15
C PHE A 736 -12.35 33.38 7.46
N LEU A 737 -11.31 34.20 7.45
CA LEU A 737 -10.00 33.82 6.93
C LEU A 737 -9.07 33.46 8.09
N PHE A 738 -8.67 32.18 8.15
CA PHE A 738 -7.65 31.73 9.09
C PHE A 738 -6.28 32.25 8.65
N CYS A 739 -5.75 33.22 9.40
CA CYS A 739 -4.48 33.85 9.14
C CYS A 739 -3.32 33.00 9.70
N ASP A 740 -2.95 31.93 8.98
CA ASP A 740 -1.91 30.99 9.37
C ASP A 740 -0.51 31.63 9.48
N GLU A 741 0.41 30.94 10.17
CA GLU A 741 1.74 31.45 10.47
C GLU A 741 2.62 31.73 9.23
N TYR A 742 2.43 31.03 8.12
CA TYR A 742 3.24 31.22 6.91
C TYR A 742 2.71 32.39 6.09
N THR A 743 1.38 32.42 5.86
CA THR A 743 0.74 33.52 5.15
C THR A 743 0.91 34.84 5.94
N ASN A 744 0.82 34.81 7.27
CA ASN A 744 0.93 36.03 8.07
C ASN A 744 2.34 36.64 8.07
N TYR A 745 3.41 35.83 8.03
CA TYR A 745 4.78 36.34 8.20
C TYR A 745 5.64 36.25 6.94
N ASN A 746 5.48 35.25 6.09
CA ASN A 746 6.35 35.01 4.93
C ASN A 746 5.69 35.44 3.62
N GLU A 747 4.42 35.13 3.43
CA GLU A 747 3.71 35.31 2.14
C GLU A 747 2.44 36.16 2.28
N SER A 748 2.54 37.29 2.99
CA SER A 748 1.37 38.16 3.26
C SER A 748 0.72 38.71 2.01
N GLU A 749 1.46 38.86 0.90
CA GLU A 749 0.91 39.25 -0.39
C GLU A 749 -0.15 38.26 -0.90
N ILE A 750 0.06 36.95 -0.72
CA ILE A 750 -0.91 35.92 -1.11
C ILE A 750 -2.19 36.08 -0.27
N GLY A 751 -2.05 36.34 1.03
CA GLY A 751 -3.18 36.63 1.93
C GLY A 751 -3.96 37.87 1.51
N ILE A 752 -3.27 38.94 1.13
CA ILE A 752 -3.90 40.18 0.63
C ILE A 752 -4.67 39.89 -0.66
N LYS A 753 -4.07 39.16 -1.61
CA LYS A 753 -4.75 38.74 -2.85
C LYS A 753 -5.94 37.81 -2.58
N ALA A 754 -5.88 36.97 -1.55
CA ALA A 754 -7.02 36.12 -1.15
C ALA A 754 -8.21 36.95 -0.65
N ILE A 755 -7.96 37.94 0.22
CA ILE A 755 -8.97 38.89 0.66
C ILE A 755 -9.53 39.65 -0.55
N GLY A 756 -8.65 40.14 -1.44
CA GLY A 756 -9.05 40.83 -2.66
C GLY A 756 -9.90 39.97 -3.60
N LEU A 757 -9.56 38.69 -3.74
CA LEU A 757 -10.31 37.71 -4.55
C LEU A 757 -11.72 37.50 -3.98
N LEU A 758 -11.81 37.16 -2.69
CA LEU A 758 -13.09 36.90 -2.02
C LEU A 758 -14.00 38.15 -2.02
N THR A 759 -13.45 39.32 -1.72
CA THR A 759 -14.23 40.58 -1.68
C THR A 759 -14.72 41.01 -3.05
N LYS A 760 -13.90 40.89 -4.10
CA LYS A 760 -14.34 41.13 -5.49
C LYS A 760 -15.39 40.13 -5.96
N LEU A 761 -15.38 38.91 -5.44
CA LEU A 761 -16.40 37.90 -5.72
C LEU A 761 -17.69 38.09 -4.91
N GLY A 762 -17.76 39.10 -4.03
CA GLY A 762 -18.96 39.48 -3.28
C GLY A 762 -19.03 38.97 -1.84
N TYR A 763 -17.92 38.47 -1.28
CA TYR A 763 -17.88 37.97 0.10
C TYR A 763 -17.24 38.98 1.05
N GLU A 764 -17.85 39.17 2.22
CA GLU A 764 -17.22 39.88 3.33
C GLU A 764 -16.21 38.93 3.99
N VAL A 765 -15.00 39.44 4.28
CA VAL A 765 -13.94 38.65 4.91
C VAL A 765 -13.69 39.18 6.32
N GLU A 766 -13.63 38.30 7.32
CA GLU A 766 -13.16 38.64 8.66
C GLU A 766 -11.97 37.76 9.01
N ILE A 767 -10.89 38.32 9.56
CA ILE A 767 -9.85 37.52 10.22
C ILE A 767 -10.22 37.47 11.70
N PRO A 768 -10.70 36.33 12.23
CA PRO A 768 -11.08 36.24 13.63
C PRO A 768 -9.84 36.31 14.54
N GLU A 769 -10.07 36.53 15.83
CA GLU A 769 -9.03 36.32 16.84
C GLU A 769 -8.74 34.82 16.94
N HIS A 770 -7.48 34.45 16.79
CA HIS A 770 -6.99 33.09 16.90
C HIS A 770 -5.46 33.08 17.05
N LEU A 771 -4.90 31.96 17.51
CA LEU A 771 -3.47 31.67 17.52
C LEU A 771 -3.00 31.03 16.21
N GLU A 772 -1.72 30.70 16.10
CA GLU A 772 -1.17 29.88 15.01
C GLU A 772 -1.85 28.50 14.92
N SER A 773 -1.59 27.77 13.82
CA SER A 773 -2.23 26.46 13.58
C SER A 773 -1.77 25.34 14.52
N ALA A 774 -0.68 25.54 15.25
CA ALA A 774 0.09 24.53 15.99
C ALA A 774 0.84 23.50 15.10
N ARG A 775 0.84 23.68 13.77
CA ARG A 775 1.42 22.70 12.83
C ARG A 775 2.90 22.43 13.07
N THR A 776 3.67 23.47 13.34
CA THR A 776 5.12 23.40 13.61
C THR A 776 5.42 22.54 14.84
N TYR A 777 4.68 22.74 15.94
CA TYR A 777 4.81 21.93 17.16
C TYR A 777 4.50 20.46 16.91
N MET A 778 3.39 20.16 16.24
CA MET A 778 3.02 18.78 15.91
C MET A 778 4.06 18.11 15.00
N SER A 779 4.60 18.84 14.01
CA SER A 779 5.62 18.29 13.08
C SER A 779 6.93 17.92 13.79
N LYS A 780 7.20 18.57 14.94
CA LYS A 780 8.37 18.34 15.78
C LYS A 780 8.05 17.59 17.07
N GLY A 781 6.86 16.99 17.19
CA GLY A 781 6.53 16.15 18.35
C GLY A 781 6.36 16.89 19.67
N LEU A 782 6.14 18.21 19.66
CA LEU A 782 5.85 18.99 20.87
C LEU A 782 4.33 19.13 21.06
N ILE A 783 3.67 17.98 21.16
CA ILE A 783 2.21 17.88 21.05
C ILE A 783 1.48 18.42 22.28
N ARG A 784 2.09 18.47 23.47
CA ARG A 784 1.46 19.13 24.65
C ARG A 784 1.31 20.63 24.42
N GLU A 785 2.29 21.28 23.80
CA GLU A 785 2.18 22.69 23.40
C GLU A 785 1.18 22.87 22.25
N ALA A 786 1.19 21.93 21.28
CA ALA A 786 0.20 21.93 20.22
C ALA A 786 -1.24 21.81 20.76
N GLN A 787 -1.47 20.96 21.77
CA GLN A 787 -2.75 20.77 22.42
C GLN A 787 -3.26 22.07 23.05
N LYS A 788 -2.40 22.81 23.77
CA LYS A 788 -2.76 24.11 24.36
C LYS A 788 -3.24 25.10 23.30
N ILE A 789 -2.53 25.18 22.18
CA ILE A 789 -2.89 26.07 21.06
C ILE A 789 -4.20 25.63 20.41
N ALA A 790 -4.33 24.33 20.11
CA ALA A 790 -5.53 23.77 19.46
C ALA A 790 -6.79 24.01 20.31
N ARG A 791 -6.73 23.72 21.62
CA ARG A 791 -7.85 23.94 22.55
C ARG A 791 -8.25 25.41 22.64
N LYS A 792 -7.27 26.32 22.71
CA LYS A 792 -7.54 27.77 22.72
C LYS A 792 -8.15 28.25 21.41
N ASN A 793 -7.68 27.75 20.26
CA ASN A 793 -8.30 28.04 18.97
C ASN A 793 -9.74 27.52 18.88
N ILE A 794 -10.02 26.33 19.43
CA ILE A 794 -11.40 25.80 19.50
C ILE A 794 -12.29 26.76 20.27
N ASP A 795 -11.87 27.20 21.46
CA ASP A 795 -12.66 28.13 22.29
C ASP A 795 -12.88 29.49 21.63
N MET A 796 -11.88 30.02 20.92
CA MET A 796 -11.97 31.31 20.22
C MET A 796 -12.89 31.28 19.00
N LEU A 797 -13.06 30.11 18.37
CA LEU A 797 -13.69 29.99 17.06
C LEU A 797 -15.05 29.28 17.07
N LYS A 798 -15.35 28.49 18.11
CA LYS A 798 -16.57 27.64 18.18
C LYS A 798 -17.88 28.39 17.95
N ASP A 799 -17.97 29.64 18.41
CA ASP A 799 -19.20 30.45 18.31
C ASP A 799 -19.24 31.33 17.05
N LYS A 800 -18.19 31.29 16.22
CA LYS A 800 -18.08 32.08 14.99
C LYS A 800 -18.29 31.22 13.74
N VAL A 801 -17.59 30.10 13.67
CA VAL A 801 -17.50 29.30 12.44
C VAL A 801 -18.70 28.35 12.34
N SER A 802 -19.46 28.47 11.26
CA SER A 802 -20.63 27.64 10.99
C SER A 802 -20.66 27.20 9.52
N LYS A 803 -21.72 26.48 9.13
CA LYS A 803 -21.94 26.11 7.73
C LYS A 803 -22.19 27.34 6.84
N GLU A 804 -22.86 28.35 7.40
CA GLU A 804 -23.20 29.62 6.75
C GLU A 804 -21.99 30.57 6.73
N HIS A 805 -21.13 30.50 7.74
CA HIS A 805 -19.93 31.31 7.88
C HIS A 805 -18.68 30.42 8.02
N PRO A 806 -18.25 29.75 6.94
CA PRO A 806 -17.12 28.84 7.00
C PRO A 806 -15.81 29.58 7.23
N MET A 807 -14.84 28.86 7.80
CA MET A 807 -13.46 29.32 7.94
C MET A 807 -12.63 28.81 6.76
N LEU A 808 -11.90 29.71 6.11
CA LEU A 808 -11.09 29.44 4.94
C LEU A 808 -9.61 29.50 5.29
N GLY A 809 -8.83 28.58 4.75
CA GLY A 809 -7.37 28.59 4.86
C GLY A 809 -6.68 28.65 3.51
N ILE A 810 -5.50 29.28 3.51
CA ILE A 810 -4.63 29.40 2.33
C ILE A 810 -3.57 28.28 2.36
N GLU A 811 -2.83 28.14 3.46
CA GLU A 811 -1.86 27.04 3.61
C GLU A 811 -2.57 25.73 3.97
N PRO A 812 -2.51 24.68 3.12
CA PRO A 812 -3.27 23.46 3.34
C PRO A 812 -2.91 22.73 4.63
N SER A 813 -1.61 22.65 4.98
CA SER A 813 -1.19 21.94 6.19
C SER A 813 -1.65 22.60 7.49
N ALA A 814 -1.87 23.91 7.48
CA ALA A 814 -2.34 24.68 8.61
C ALA A 814 -3.85 24.47 8.83
N ILE A 815 -4.67 24.78 7.82
CA ILE A 815 -6.15 24.72 7.96
C ILE A 815 -6.68 23.29 8.10
N LEU A 816 -6.06 22.30 7.43
CA LEU A 816 -6.50 20.91 7.55
C LEU A 816 -6.15 20.30 8.92
N SER A 817 -5.33 20.96 9.74
CA SER A 817 -5.14 20.56 11.14
C SER A 817 -6.44 20.65 11.95
N PHE A 818 -7.35 21.56 11.59
CA PHE A 818 -8.69 21.63 12.20
C PHE A 818 -9.55 20.42 11.86
N ARG A 819 -9.33 19.78 10.70
CA ARG A 819 -10.11 18.62 10.26
C ARG A 819 -9.67 17.33 10.91
N ASP A 820 -8.38 17.23 11.25
CA ASP A 820 -7.78 15.94 11.60
C ASP A 820 -7.17 15.94 13.00
N GLU A 821 -6.16 16.76 13.27
CA GLU A 821 -5.50 16.74 14.57
C GLU A 821 -6.28 17.42 15.71
N TYR A 822 -7.03 18.48 15.43
CA TYR A 822 -7.75 19.22 16.46
C TYR A 822 -8.80 18.37 17.18
N PRO A 823 -9.65 17.59 16.48
CA PRO A 823 -10.55 16.65 17.14
C PRO A 823 -9.82 15.64 18.04
N ALA A 824 -8.58 15.27 17.70
CA ALA A 824 -7.77 14.36 18.50
C ALA A 824 -7.01 15.05 19.65
N LEU A 825 -6.97 16.38 19.72
CA LEU A 825 -6.32 17.16 20.79
C LEU A 825 -7.33 17.89 21.71
N ALA A 826 -8.59 17.97 21.27
CA ALA A 826 -9.68 18.56 22.03
C ALA A 826 -9.84 17.88 23.41
N SER A 827 -10.29 18.64 24.41
CA SER A 827 -10.80 18.01 25.63
C SER A 827 -12.14 17.32 25.34
N PRO A 828 -12.61 16.40 26.22
CA PRO A 828 -13.93 15.78 26.07
C PRO A 828 -15.06 16.80 25.89
N GLU A 829 -15.02 17.92 26.62
CA GLU A 829 -16.02 19.00 26.56
C GLU A 829 -15.95 19.80 25.25
N GLN A 830 -14.77 19.83 24.61
CA GLN A 830 -14.54 20.56 23.36
C GLN A 830 -14.74 19.69 22.11
N LYS A 831 -14.93 18.38 22.25
CA LYS A 831 -14.96 17.44 21.12
C LYS A 831 -16.01 17.81 20.07
N GLN A 832 -17.24 18.08 20.50
CA GLN A 832 -18.32 18.49 19.59
C GLN A 832 -18.00 19.79 18.84
N ALA A 833 -17.47 20.80 19.55
CA ALA A 833 -17.06 22.05 18.94
C ALA A 833 -15.92 21.84 17.92
N ALA A 834 -14.93 21.00 18.24
CA ALA A 834 -13.85 20.65 17.33
C ALA A 834 -14.37 19.95 16.05
N GLU A 835 -15.36 19.06 16.16
CA GLU A 835 -15.98 18.40 15.00
C GLU A 835 -16.78 19.35 14.11
N ILE A 836 -17.48 20.32 14.71
CA ILE A 836 -18.18 21.38 13.96
C ILE A 836 -17.16 22.26 13.24
N LEU A 837 -16.09 22.66 13.92
CA LEU A 837 -14.99 23.42 13.32
C LEU A 837 -14.32 22.65 12.19
N ALA A 838 -14.05 21.35 12.38
CA ALA A 838 -13.50 20.47 11.36
C ALA A 838 -14.32 20.52 10.06
N LYS A 839 -15.63 20.28 10.15
CA LYS A 839 -16.55 20.24 8.99
C LYS A 839 -16.61 21.57 8.24
N ASN A 840 -16.42 22.69 8.94
CA ASN A 840 -16.57 24.05 8.39
C ASN A 840 -15.24 24.79 8.17
N SER A 841 -14.10 24.12 8.38
CA SER A 841 -12.77 24.60 8.00
C SER A 841 -12.46 24.09 6.61
N LEU A 842 -12.47 24.98 5.61
CA LEU A 842 -12.31 24.67 4.20
C LEU A 842 -10.99 25.23 3.68
N LEU A 843 -10.39 24.53 2.70
CA LEU A 843 -9.42 25.20 1.84
C LEU A 843 -10.16 26.27 1.02
N ILE A 844 -9.49 27.39 0.74
CA ILE A 844 -10.10 28.46 -0.07
C ILE A 844 -10.56 27.95 -1.44
N ASP A 845 -9.84 27.00 -2.04
CA ASP A 845 -10.22 26.40 -3.32
C ASP A 845 -11.42 25.46 -3.23
N GLU A 846 -11.55 24.72 -2.12
CA GLU A 846 -12.71 23.90 -1.83
C GLU A 846 -13.98 24.76 -1.66
N PHE A 847 -13.87 25.89 -0.96
CA PHE A 847 -14.97 26.84 -0.83
C PHE A 847 -15.37 27.43 -2.19
N LEU A 848 -14.42 27.98 -2.95
CA LEU A 848 -14.70 28.59 -4.25
C LEU A 848 -15.32 27.58 -5.24
N ALA A 849 -14.89 26.31 -5.21
CA ALA A 849 -15.48 25.26 -6.03
C ALA A 849 -16.95 25.00 -5.67
N ARG A 850 -17.29 24.94 -4.38
CA ARG A 850 -18.68 24.79 -3.90
C ARG A 850 -19.55 25.98 -4.27
N GLU A 851 -19.01 27.19 -4.17
CA GLU A 851 -19.73 28.41 -4.56
C GLU A 851 -19.99 28.46 -6.08
N ALA A 852 -19.04 27.98 -6.89
CA ALA A 852 -19.23 27.85 -8.34
C ALA A 852 -20.26 26.77 -8.70
N GLU A 853 -20.26 25.63 -8.00
CA GLU A 853 -21.30 24.59 -8.15
C GLU A 853 -22.69 25.11 -7.82
N ALA A 854 -22.78 25.97 -6.81
CA ALA A 854 -24.03 26.62 -6.42
C ALA A 854 -24.43 27.80 -7.32
N GLY A 855 -23.70 28.06 -8.41
CA GLY A 855 -23.98 29.15 -9.35
C GLY A 855 -23.75 30.55 -8.79
N ARG A 856 -23.07 30.69 -7.64
CA ARG A 856 -22.77 31.98 -7.02
C ARG A 856 -21.51 32.62 -7.59
N ILE A 857 -20.64 31.84 -8.20
CA ILE A 857 -19.45 32.30 -8.93
C ILE A 857 -19.47 31.66 -10.31
N ASP A 858 -19.28 32.45 -11.35
CA ASP A 858 -19.22 31.96 -12.72
C ASP A 858 -18.08 32.63 -13.51
N ALA A 859 -17.91 32.18 -14.75
CA ALA A 859 -16.81 32.62 -15.62
C ALA A 859 -16.85 34.13 -15.96
N SER A 860 -17.99 34.82 -15.81
CA SER A 860 -18.12 36.26 -16.08
C SER A 860 -17.33 37.14 -15.11
N ALA A 861 -17.00 36.61 -13.93
CA ALA A 861 -16.13 37.28 -12.96
C ALA A 861 -14.67 37.36 -13.43
N PHE A 862 -14.30 36.63 -14.49
CA PHE A 862 -12.91 36.47 -14.93
C PHE A 862 -12.70 36.91 -16.39
N LYS A 863 -11.48 37.37 -16.67
CA LYS A 863 -10.98 37.69 -18.01
C LYS A 863 -10.98 36.46 -18.89
N LYS A 864 -11.08 36.69 -20.21
CA LYS A 864 -11.14 35.65 -21.25
C LYS A 864 -9.78 35.34 -21.89
N GLU A 865 -8.66 35.68 -21.25
CA GLU A 865 -7.35 35.34 -21.80
C GLU A 865 -7.06 33.83 -21.70
N ALA A 866 -6.29 33.30 -22.63
CA ALA A 866 -5.89 31.90 -22.61
C ALA A 866 -4.66 31.70 -21.73
N LYS A 867 -4.68 30.71 -20.83
CA LYS A 867 -3.53 30.30 -20.00
C LYS A 867 -3.40 28.78 -19.94
N GLN A 868 -2.16 28.31 -19.89
CA GLN A 868 -1.81 26.93 -19.61
C GLN A 868 -1.28 26.84 -18.17
N ILE A 869 -1.81 25.89 -17.40
CA ILE A 869 -1.46 25.73 -15.99
C ILE A 869 -1.09 24.27 -15.72
N LYS A 870 0.07 24.04 -15.10
CA LYS A 870 0.42 22.76 -14.48
C LYS A 870 0.30 22.85 -12.97
N LEU A 871 -0.54 22.00 -12.40
CA LEU A 871 -0.91 22.02 -10.99
C LEU A 871 -0.24 20.90 -10.19
N HIS A 872 0.54 21.26 -9.18
CA HIS A 872 0.98 20.34 -8.14
C HIS A 872 0.07 20.47 -6.90
N GLY A 873 -0.70 19.43 -6.60
CA GLY A 873 -1.51 19.36 -5.37
C GLY A 873 -0.69 19.12 -4.11
N HIS A 874 -1.06 19.74 -3.00
CA HIS A 874 -0.37 19.57 -1.72
C HIS A 874 -0.62 18.20 -1.09
N CYS A 875 0.34 17.62 -0.36
CA CYS A 875 0.18 16.27 0.20
C CYS A 875 -0.96 16.17 1.23
N HIS A 876 -1.12 17.15 2.13
CA HIS A 876 -2.25 17.18 3.06
C HIS A 876 -3.58 17.40 2.35
N GLN A 877 -3.59 18.17 1.25
CA GLN A 877 -4.79 18.34 0.42
C GLN A 877 -5.19 17.03 -0.25
N LYS A 878 -4.23 16.24 -0.75
CA LYS A 878 -4.49 14.89 -1.31
C LYS A 878 -4.99 13.90 -0.26
N ALA A 879 -4.53 14.02 0.99
CA ALA A 879 -4.87 13.09 2.05
C ALA A 879 -6.21 13.40 2.74
N LEU A 880 -6.57 14.67 2.91
CA LEU A 880 -7.70 15.12 3.75
C LEU A 880 -8.75 15.96 2.99
N SER A 881 -8.53 16.22 1.70
CA SER A 881 -9.45 16.93 0.81
C SER A 881 -9.27 16.38 -0.63
N SER A 882 -9.37 17.21 -1.66
CA SER A 882 -9.15 16.82 -3.06
C SER A 882 -8.44 17.92 -3.85
N VAL A 883 -7.53 17.50 -4.75
CA VAL A 883 -6.88 18.38 -5.73
C VAL A 883 -7.86 18.82 -6.83
N SER A 884 -8.94 18.07 -7.04
CA SER A 884 -9.95 18.39 -8.05
C SER A 884 -10.63 19.74 -7.79
N TYR A 885 -10.73 20.18 -6.54
CA TYR A 885 -11.25 21.51 -6.20
C TYR A 885 -10.38 22.62 -6.78
N THR A 886 -9.05 22.55 -6.58
CA THR A 886 -8.12 23.48 -7.19
C THR A 886 -8.17 23.43 -8.72
N GLN A 887 -8.23 22.23 -9.31
CA GLN A 887 -8.33 22.09 -10.77
C GLN A 887 -9.61 22.76 -11.32
N LYS A 888 -10.74 22.53 -10.65
CA LYS A 888 -12.05 23.07 -11.02
C LYS A 888 -12.05 24.60 -11.00
N ILE A 889 -11.58 25.22 -9.91
CA ILE A 889 -11.58 26.68 -9.82
C ILE A 889 -10.64 27.33 -10.83
N LEU A 890 -9.49 26.72 -11.12
CA LEU A 890 -8.53 27.23 -12.09
C LEU A 890 -9.03 27.06 -13.53
N THR A 891 -10.08 26.27 -13.76
CA THR A 891 -10.77 26.13 -15.05
C THR A 891 -12.01 27.05 -15.14
N LEU A 892 -12.37 27.79 -14.08
CA LEU A 892 -13.51 28.73 -14.14
C LEU A 892 -13.30 29.85 -15.16
N PRO A 893 -12.10 30.49 -15.27
CA PRO A 893 -11.83 31.38 -16.39
C PRO A 893 -11.90 30.60 -17.72
N SER A 894 -12.76 31.04 -18.65
CA SER A 894 -13.22 30.21 -19.78
C SER A 894 -12.12 29.63 -20.68
N ASN A 895 -10.95 30.26 -20.73
CA ASN A 895 -9.85 29.86 -21.63
C ASN A 895 -8.63 29.31 -20.88
N TYR A 896 -8.76 28.93 -19.61
CA TYR A 896 -7.69 28.31 -18.84
C TYR A 896 -7.71 26.79 -19.03
N LYS A 897 -6.54 26.19 -19.26
CA LYS A 897 -6.35 24.74 -19.34
C LYS A 897 -5.45 24.29 -18.19
N VAL A 898 -5.93 23.33 -17.40
CA VAL A 898 -5.25 22.87 -16.18
C VAL A 898 -4.90 21.39 -16.27
N GLU A 899 -3.61 21.09 -16.25
CA GLU A 899 -3.05 19.73 -16.19
C GLU A 899 -2.53 19.47 -14.76
N VAL A 900 -3.08 18.47 -14.07
CA VAL A 900 -2.57 18.07 -12.75
C VAL A 900 -1.32 17.23 -12.93
N ILE A 901 -0.22 17.64 -12.32
CA ILE A 901 1.02 16.87 -12.29
C ILE A 901 0.78 15.64 -11.39
N PRO A 902 0.92 14.39 -11.88
CA PRO A 902 0.67 13.15 -11.14
C PRO A 902 1.78 12.83 -10.12
N SER A 903 2.24 13.86 -9.41
CA SER A 903 3.28 13.80 -8.38
C SER A 903 2.65 13.46 -7.02
N GLY A 904 3.43 12.86 -6.12
CA GLY A 904 3.03 12.63 -4.72
C GLY A 904 3.32 13.84 -3.83
N CYS A 905 4.31 13.71 -2.96
CA CYS A 905 4.86 14.80 -2.14
C CYS A 905 5.90 15.62 -2.93
N CYS A 906 6.07 16.91 -2.61
CA CYS A 906 7.17 17.73 -3.16
C CYS A 906 8.55 17.38 -2.55
N GLY A 907 8.58 16.78 -1.36
CA GLY A 907 9.80 16.44 -0.62
C GLY A 907 10.21 17.43 0.46
N MET A 908 9.58 18.60 0.56
CA MET A 908 9.99 19.64 1.52
C MET A 908 9.42 19.44 2.93
N ALA A 909 8.13 19.11 3.05
CA ALA A 909 7.44 18.84 4.32
C ALA A 909 7.81 19.80 5.48
N GLY A 910 7.63 21.10 5.26
CA GLY A 910 7.99 22.13 6.24
C GLY A 910 9.50 22.27 6.37
N SER A 911 10.03 21.96 7.56
CA SER A 911 11.47 22.05 7.86
C SER A 911 12.28 20.83 7.42
N PHE A 912 11.63 19.70 7.10
CA PHE A 912 12.32 18.46 6.75
C PHE A 912 13.34 18.67 5.62
N GLY A 913 12.94 19.30 4.50
CA GLY A 913 13.85 19.56 3.38
C GLY A 913 14.93 20.62 3.64
N TYR A 914 14.89 21.29 4.79
CA TYR A 914 15.92 22.22 5.25
C TYR A 914 16.99 21.54 6.11
N GLU A 915 16.71 20.39 6.71
CA GLU A 915 17.67 19.68 7.57
C GLU A 915 18.79 19.09 6.71
N GLU A 916 20.04 19.26 7.13
CA GLU A 916 21.21 18.88 6.33
C GLU A 916 21.19 17.36 6.02
N GLU A 917 20.85 16.54 7.01
CA GLU A 917 20.74 15.10 6.88
C GLU A 917 19.59 14.63 5.97
N HIS A 918 18.59 15.49 5.71
CA HIS A 918 17.39 15.15 4.93
C HIS A 918 17.39 15.79 3.54
N TYR A 919 18.29 16.73 3.26
CA TYR A 919 18.35 17.49 2.02
C TYR A 919 18.37 16.58 0.78
N GLU A 920 19.27 15.60 0.74
CA GLU A 920 19.43 14.72 -0.43
C GLU A 920 18.16 13.88 -0.69
N VAL A 921 17.50 13.38 0.38
CA VAL A 921 16.23 12.66 0.25
C VAL A 921 15.11 13.59 -0.21
N SER A 922 15.05 14.81 0.33
CA SER A 922 14.10 15.84 -0.09
C SER A 922 14.20 16.15 -1.59
N MET A 923 15.42 16.30 -2.10
CA MET A 923 15.67 16.53 -3.52
C MET A 923 15.30 15.31 -4.37
N LYS A 924 15.67 14.10 -3.93
CA LYS A 924 15.26 12.85 -4.61
C LYS A 924 13.75 12.72 -4.74
N VAL A 925 12.98 13.06 -3.70
CA VAL A 925 11.51 13.05 -3.76
C VAL A 925 11.00 14.02 -4.85
N GLY A 926 11.58 15.22 -4.95
CA GLY A 926 11.24 16.18 -6.01
C GLY A 926 11.55 15.65 -7.42
N GLU A 927 12.66 14.95 -7.58
CA GLU A 927 13.11 14.37 -8.87
C GLU A 927 12.25 13.19 -9.36
N LEU A 928 11.42 12.57 -8.51
CA LEU A 928 10.60 11.42 -8.92
C LEU A 928 9.62 11.75 -10.06
N VAL A 929 8.91 12.88 -9.94
CA VAL A 929 7.87 13.30 -10.89
C VAL A 929 7.79 14.83 -11.01
N LEU A 930 7.85 15.54 -9.88
CA LEU A 930 7.56 16.97 -9.83
C LEU A 930 8.57 17.81 -10.62
N PHE A 931 9.87 17.68 -10.32
CA PHE A 931 10.91 18.46 -10.98
C PHE A 931 11.00 18.16 -12.48
N PRO A 932 10.98 16.89 -12.94
CA PRO A 932 10.90 16.59 -14.38
C PRO A 932 9.70 17.25 -15.07
N ALA A 933 8.50 17.20 -14.46
CA ALA A 933 7.30 17.79 -15.03
C ALA A 933 7.38 19.32 -15.13
N VAL A 934 7.98 19.99 -14.13
CA VAL A 934 8.18 21.44 -14.12
C VAL A 934 9.25 21.85 -15.14
N ARG A 935 10.37 21.15 -15.22
CA ARG A 935 11.45 21.45 -16.19
C ARG A 935 10.99 21.26 -17.64
N LYS A 936 10.09 20.30 -17.90
CA LYS A 936 9.50 20.05 -19.23
C LYS A 936 8.43 21.08 -19.63
N ALA A 937 7.90 21.86 -18.69
CA ALA A 937 6.90 22.89 -19.01
C ALA A 937 7.53 24.08 -19.75
N SER A 938 6.82 24.65 -20.72
CA SER A 938 7.27 25.87 -21.42
C SER A 938 7.33 27.06 -20.45
N ASP A 939 8.03 28.13 -20.84
CA ASP A 939 8.17 29.33 -20.00
C ASP A 939 6.88 30.15 -19.88
N GLU A 940 5.96 29.97 -20.82
CA GLU A 940 4.61 30.55 -20.80
C GLU A 940 3.63 29.77 -19.90
N THR A 941 3.97 28.53 -19.53
CA THR A 941 3.12 27.68 -18.70
C THR A 941 3.23 28.09 -17.24
N ILE A 942 2.10 28.41 -16.61
CA ILE A 942 2.06 28.73 -15.19
C ILE A 942 2.19 27.44 -14.37
N ILE A 943 3.14 27.42 -13.43
CA ILE A 943 3.22 26.37 -12.43
C ILE A 943 2.41 26.80 -11.21
N ALA A 944 1.42 26.01 -10.82
CA ALA A 944 0.56 26.28 -9.67
C ALA A 944 0.84 25.29 -8.52
N ALA A 945 0.98 25.79 -7.30
CA ALA A 945 1.11 24.97 -6.10
C ALA A 945 0.51 25.70 -4.88
N PRO A 946 -0.46 25.10 -4.14
CA PRO A 946 -1.12 25.77 -3.03
C PRO A 946 -0.27 25.81 -1.74
N GLY A 947 0.64 24.87 -1.52
CA GLY A 947 1.47 24.87 -0.30
C GLY A 947 2.74 25.73 -0.40
N THR A 948 3.04 26.46 0.67
CA THR A 948 4.24 27.30 0.85
C THR A 948 5.52 26.51 0.62
N SER A 949 5.63 25.38 1.30
CA SER A 949 6.79 24.49 1.19
C SER A 949 6.95 23.92 -0.23
N CYS A 950 5.84 23.66 -0.94
CA CYS A 950 5.89 23.17 -2.32
C CYS A 950 6.43 24.23 -3.28
N ARG A 951 6.02 25.50 -3.13
CA ARG A 951 6.54 26.60 -3.96
C ARG A 951 8.05 26.80 -3.77
N HIS A 952 8.52 26.80 -2.52
CA HIS A 952 9.95 26.86 -2.23
C HIS A 952 10.71 25.67 -2.82
N GLN A 953 10.18 24.46 -2.68
CA GLN A 953 10.80 23.26 -3.23
C GLN A 953 10.94 23.30 -4.76
N ILE A 954 9.89 23.74 -5.46
CA ILE A 954 9.91 23.90 -6.92
C ILE A 954 10.97 24.93 -7.31
N LYS A 955 11.01 26.07 -6.63
CA LYS A 955 12.00 27.12 -6.88
C LYS A 955 13.43 26.64 -6.66
N ASP A 956 13.69 26.03 -5.51
CA ASP A 956 15.03 25.55 -5.14
C ASP A 956 15.52 24.42 -6.06
N GLY A 957 14.61 23.51 -6.47
CA GLY A 957 14.99 22.35 -7.29
C GLY A 957 14.97 22.56 -8.79
N THR A 958 14.27 23.58 -9.29
CA THR A 958 14.10 23.79 -10.74
C THR A 958 14.44 25.20 -11.22
N GLY A 959 14.61 26.17 -10.32
CA GLY A 959 14.73 27.59 -10.64
C GLY A 959 13.42 28.26 -11.06
N LYS A 960 12.37 27.50 -11.43
CA LYS A 960 11.06 28.06 -11.80
C LYS A 960 10.26 28.47 -10.56
N SER A 961 9.57 29.61 -10.64
CA SER A 961 8.68 30.07 -9.57
C SER A 961 7.27 29.54 -9.79
N ALA A 962 6.68 28.93 -8.76
CA ALA A 962 5.29 28.49 -8.77
C ALA A 962 4.40 29.54 -8.08
N LYS A 963 3.22 29.81 -8.66
CA LYS A 963 2.20 30.70 -8.09
C LYS A 963 1.23 29.94 -7.19
N HIS A 964 0.66 30.62 -6.20
CA HIS A 964 -0.49 30.09 -5.48
C HIS A 964 -1.76 30.20 -6.35
N PRO A 965 -2.69 29.21 -6.35
CA PRO A 965 -3.92 29.26 -7.15
C PRO A 965 -4.75 30.56 -6.98
N VAL A 966 -4.82 31.08 -5.77
CA VAL A 966 -5.45 32.39 -5.46
C VAL A 966 -4.86 33.54 -6.27
N GLU A 967 -3.54 33.59 -6.47
CA GLU A 967 -2.91 34.67 -7.22
C GLU A 967 -3.32 34.61 -8.69
N ILE A 968 -3.34 33.39 -9.24
CA ILE A 968 -3.76 33.13 -10.63
C ILE A 968 -5.20 33.60 -10.84
N LEU A 969 -6.10 33.29 -9.92
CA LEU A 969 -7.51 33.71 -10.00
C LEU A 969 -7.69 35.21 -9.76
N PHE A 970 -6.94 35.78 -8.81
CA PHE A 970 -7.01 37.22 -8.53
C PHE A 970 -6.56 38.05 -9.73
N GLU A 971 -5.48 37.65 -10.40
CA GLU A 971 -4.98 38.26 -11.64
C GLU A 971 -6.00 38.12 -12.79
N ALA A 972 -6.77 37.04 -12.78
CA ALA A 972 -7.81 36.75 -13.76
C ALA A 972 -9.11 37.54 -13.54
N LEU A 973 -9.35 38.17 -12.38
CA LEU A 973 -10.59 38.94 -12.14
C LEU A 973 -10.72 40.14 -13.09
N VAL A 974 -11.95 40.44 -13.51
CA VAL A 974 -12.31 41.64 -14.27
C VAL A 974 -12.14 42.92 -13.43
#